data_AF-A0A819A4R1-F1
#
_entry.id   AF-A0A819A4R1-F1
#
_cell.length_a   1.000
_cell.length_b   1.000
_cell.length_c   1.000
_cell.angle_alpha   90.00
_cell.angle_beta   90.00
_cell.angle_gamma   90.00
#
_symmetry.space_group_name_H-M   'P 1'
#
loop_
_entity.id
_entity.type
_entity.pdbx_description
1 polymer ?
#
loop_
_entity_poly.entity_id
_entity_poly.type
_entity_poly.pdbx_seq_one_letter_code
_entity_poly.pdbx_strand_id
1 'polypeptide(L)'
;MPLTSVEESHISHIRVLLGEVHEANHEYVSKRLCERIDGLISCKFIDDNNQAEISFDTNELDQYTLLSAIQRLGHSVQSINSESVQAQLRIEGMHCNSCVSNICGAVLDLPGAIDIQLTFLDKLATIIYDPNILKLDDIIAEIEKLSFQVAVSSAPQPKTTMDNNSIHDRKSEILNETNLIRITNKNTIEVEVISKQPKSTERSSRNSQLPLSDDENELETCHFTVLGMTCASCVDSIQRNLSKVEGIHSVVVALLAQRAEVKYDPAHLLPTQIAGLINNLGFQAEVLETVARGMEVLDVNIEGMTCASCVNKIQNHMNKIPGITSVDIALLTNRGRFQYDSSIIGPRDILHHITDDLGFPATVLTENLKSENLARMHRRITRRWRDSFLIAAIFGIPAMIIMLVFMFKYKDHTKAPHITAGLSVENLIMFLLATPVQIISGRYFYVQAFKSLKHKTANMDVLVVLATTIAYIYSIIVVIVNMIMKVPSPMAFFDVSPMLFMFVGLGRWLEHTAKAKTSDALKKLLSLQPPQGTLVKLDSTGKIIEEKIVLAQLIQRNDLLKVQPGETIPTDGRIINGVTSCDESLITGESMPVDKTIGAQVVGGTKNLDGSIIMRATHVGQETALKQIIRLVEDAQTSKAPIQQLADKVAGYFVPFVVSISVLTLIIYIILGYTIFDKIEKYSSYYHSPEHGESSHDENLNTRYKPSKTEVILELAFRYAITVLSIACPCALGLATPTAVMVGTGVGASNGILIKGGEPLESAHKIGTIVFDKTGTITKGKPSVIDKRIFFQNPRMTLDRMLAIAGTAESGSEHPLALAVRNHCKEHFGTDQLGLCRDFKAIWGYGLQARVSDIDFLVSSTTTNSSHTYSVLIGNREWMKRNHLTVYDGIDKTMSVHEHDGNTAVLVAIDGKIVGMLAIADQIKPTAPLTIYVLQSLGLRTILLTGDNVKTARAIANQVGIKTVYAEVLPTHKERFIASLKENKKTHGKIAMVGDGINDSPALARADVGIAVGTGTDVAVEAASIVLVRDELFDVVAAIMLSKKTVWRIRINFMFATIYNIIGIPIAAGILLPAGVQLMPWMASAAMALSSVSVVISSLLLRYFKKPKMQKYERDVRYRQWLLNKSTGIVVHRGIDNLPVNRSKSSILSSFKNSRLSQIVIESISAVKNAVMEEKKKATLFLNDEQTTNQNQKEEEIELQVTAL
;
A
#
# COMPACT_ATOMS: atom_id res chain seq x y z
N MET A 1 15.49 -44.40 -72.73
CA MET A 1 16.50 -45.46 -72.92
C MET A 1 17.39 -45.50 -71.70
N PRO A 2 17.72 -46.69 -71.18
CA PRO A 2 18.19 -46.91 -69.81
C PRO A 2 19.72 -46.82 -69.68
N LEU A 3 20.20 -46.80 -68.43
CA LEU A 3 21.55 -47.10 -67.85
C LEU A 3 21.60 -46.22 -66.56
N THR A 4 21.89 -46.64 -65.34
CA THR A 4 22.57 -47.82 -64.76
C THR A 4 22.35 -47.82 -63.25
N SER A 5 22.31 -49.02 -62.67
CA SER A 5 22.50 -49.30 -61.24
C SER A 5 23.79 -48.69 -60.70
N VAL A 6 23.69 -47.93 -59.60
CA VAL A 6 24.81 -47.54 -58.72
C VAL A 6 24.45 -47.95 -57.30
N GLU A 7 25.44 -48.46 -56.58
CA GLU A 7 25.39 -49.26 -55.37
C GLU A 7 24.71 -48.59 -54.16
N GLU A 8 23.82 -49.32 -53.46
CA GLU A 8 23.19 -48.94 -52.18
C GLU A 8 24.15 -49.00 -50.97
N SER A 9 25.48 -48.86 -51.16
CA SER A 9 26.49 -49.14 -50.12
C SER A 9 26.81 -47.98 -49.16
N HIS A 10 26.18 -46.80 -49.31
CA HIS A 10 26.53 -45.60 -48.53
C HIS A 10 25.38 -44.98 -47.72
N ILE A 11 24.20 -45.58 -47.74
CA ILE A 11 23.03 -45.09 -46.97
C ILE A 11 23.01 -45.76 -45.60
N SER A 12 23.04 -44.97 -44.53
CA SER A 12 22.90 -45.46 -43.16
C SER A 12 21.62 -44.95 -42.51
N HIS A 13 21.08 -45.74 -41.58
CA HIS A 13 19.84 -45.43 -40.86
C HIS A 13 20.13 -45.30 -39.37
N ILE A 14 19.61 -44.24 -38.74
CA ILE A 14 19.66 -44.04 -37.30
C ILE A 14 18.26 -43.79 -36.73
N ARG A 15 17.98 -44.38 -35.56
CA ARG A 15 16.78 -44.05 -34.78
C ARG A 15 17.13 -43.05 -33.70
N VAL A 16 16.38 -41.97 -33.69
CA VAL A 16 16.53 -40.88 -32.74
C VAL A 16 15.19 -40.53 -32.09
N LEU A 17 15.24 -40.13 -30.83
CA LEU A 17 14.10 -39.51 -30.17
C LEU A 17 14.22 -37.99 -30.33
N LEU A 18 13.23 -37.37 -31.00
CA LEU A 18 13.13 -35.91 -31.10
C LEU A 18 12.27 -35.39 -29.94
N GLY A 19 12.66 -34.28 -29.30
CA GLY A 19 11.89 -33.66 -28.20
C GLY A 19 10.45 -33.29 -28.58
N GLU A 20 9.65 -32.75 -27.65
CA GLU A 20 8.20 -32.50 -27.81
C GLU A 20 7.79 -31.86 -29.16
N VAL A 21 7.54 -32.70 -30.17
CA VAL A 21 6.91 -32.34 -31.44
C VAL A 21 5.47 -32.85 -31.37
N HIS A 22 4.51 -31.95 -31.59
CA HIS A 22 3.10 -32.34 -31.68
C HIS A 22 2.86 -33.16 -32.95
N GLU A 23 2.07 -34.23 -32.88
CA GLU A 23 1.80 -35.17 -33.99
C GLU A 23 1.38 -34.47 -35.30
N ALA A 24 0.55 -33.43 -35.22
CA ALA A 24 0.12 -32.62 -36.36
C ALA A 24 1.25 -31.91 -37.13
N ASN A 25 2.46 -31.84 -36.54
CA ASN A 25 3.63 -31.19 -37.10
C ASN A 25 4.71 -32.17 -37.59
N HIS A 26 4.53 -33.49 -37.44
CA HIS A 26 5.53 -34.50 -37.84
C HIS A 26 5.93 -34.41 -39.31
N GLU A 27 4.95 -34.20 -40.20
CA GLU A 27 5.19 -34.08 -41.64
C GLU A 27 5.94 -32.77 -41.99
N TYR A 28 5.58 -31.66 -41.32
CA TYR A 28 6.25 -30.38 -41.48
C TYR A 28 7.71 -30.42 -40.98
N VAL A 29 7.96 -31.03 -39.82
CA VAL A 29 9.30 -31.17 -39.24
C VAL A 29 10.17 -32.08 -40.11
N SER A 30 9.64 -33.21 -40.57
CA SER A 30 10.36 -34.14 -41.45
C SER A 30 10.80 -33.45 -42.75
N LYS A 31 9.92 -32.68 -43.38
CA LYS A 31 10.22 -31.92 -44.59
C LYS A 31 11.26 -30.83 -44.35
N ARG A 32 11.12 -30.09 -43.24
CA ARG A 32 12.05 -29.01 -42.88
C ARG A 32 13.46 -29.51 -42.55
N LEU A 33 13.59 -30.69 -41.96
CA LEU A 33 14.88 -31.33 -41.70
C LEU A 33 15.56 -31.74 -43.01
N CYS A 34 14.82 -32.35 -43.95
CA CYS A 34 15.35 -32.74 -45.26
C CYS A 34 15.71 -31.54 -46.15
N GLU A 35 15.01 -30.41 -46.02
CA GLU A 35 15.32 -29.18 -46.78
C GLU A 35 16.53 -28.39 -46.25
N ARG A 36 16.90 -28.57 -44.97
CA ARG A 36 17.93 -27.75 -44.30
C ARG A 36 19.23 -28.47 -43.99
N ILE A 37 19.28 -29.79 -44.11
CA ILE A 37 20.46 -30.59 -43.83
C ILE A 37 20.87 -31.27 -45.13
N ASP A 38 21.93 -30.74 -45.77
CA ASP A 38 22.55 -31.36 -46.94
C ASP A 38 23.10 -32.75 -46.56
N GLY A 39 22.91 -33.77 -47.41
CA GLY A 39 23.26 -35.17 -47.12
C GLY A 39 22.19 -35.99 -46.36
N LEU A 40 21.08 -35.36 -45.94
CA LEU A 40 19.94 -36.06 -45.35
C LEU A 40 18.99 -36.58 -46.44
N ILE A 41 18.76 -37.90 -46.49
CA ILE A 41 17.97 -38.54 -47.54
C ILE A 41 16.49 -38.59 -47.16
N SER A 42 16.18 -38.99 -45.92
CA SER A 42 14.79 -39.04 -45.43
C SER A 42 14.70 -39.00 -43.91
N CYS A 43 13.67 -38.36 -43.37
CA CYS A 43 13.27 -38.45 -41.97
C CYS A 43 11.82 -38.95 -41.89
N LYS A 44 11.58 -40.05 -41.19
CA LYS A 44 10.23 -40.62 -40.98
C LYS A 44 9.98 -40.86 -39.50
N PHE A 45 8.91 -40.30 -38.97
CA PHE A 45 8.44 -40.66 -37.62
C PHE A 45 7.87 -42.08 -37.64
N ILE A 46 8.28 -42.89 -36.66
CA ILE A 46 7.94 -44.31 -36.52
C ILE A 46 6.71 -44.47 -35.62
N ASP A 47 6.54 -43.59 -34.63
CA ASP A 47 5.47 -43.64 -33.63
C ASP A 47 5.05 -42.26 -33.09
N ASP A 48 3.97 -42.25 -32.29
CA ASP A 48 3.41 -41.05 -31.61
C ASP A 48 4.31 -40.53 -30.48
N ASN A 49 5.41 -41.24 -30.15
CA ASN A 49 6.37 -40.87 -29.11
C ASN A 49 7.55 -40.05 -29.63
N ASN A 50 7.42 -39.44 -30.81
CA ASN A 50 8.46 -38.65 -31.48
C ASN A 50 9.75 -39.44 -31.80
N GLN A 51 9.66 -40.76 -31.99
CA GLN A 51 10.77 -41.52 -32.55
C GLN A 51 10.82 -41.31 -34.06
N ALA A 52 11.97 -40.92 -34.58
CA ALA A 52 12.22 -40.76 -36.00
C ALA A 52 13.34 -41.68 -36.48
N GLU A 53 13.11 -42.34 -37.61
CA GLU A 53 14.12 -43.02 -38.40
C GLU A 53 14.66 -42.05 -39.45
N ILE A 54 15.96 -41.80 -39.38
CA ILE A 54 16.65 -40.87 -40.25
C ILE A 54 17.63 -41.64 -41.13
N SER A 55 17.50 -41.48 -42.44
CA SER A 55 18.37 -42.05 -43.47
C SER A 55 19.26 -40.94 -44.03
N PHE A 56 20.57 -41.17 -44.08
CA PHE A 56 21.55 -40.18 -44.56
C PHE A 56 22.72 -40.84 -45.29
N ASP A 57 23.35 -40.09 -46.19
CA ASP A 57 24.53 -40.54 -46.92
C ASP A 57 25.78 -40.37 -46.04
N THR A 58 26.46 -41.49 -45.77
CA THR A 58 27.67 -41.55 -44.94
C THR A 58 28.88 -40.86 -45.56
N ASN A 59 28.86 -40.56 -46.86
CA ASN A 59 29.93 -39.80 -47.51
C ASN A 59 29.79 -38.29 -47.35
N GLU A 60 28.57 -37.79 -47.19
CA GLU A 60 28.29 -36.35 -47.01
C GLU A 60 28.10 -35.96 -45.55
N LEU A 61 27.60 -36.89 -44.71
CA LEU A 61 27.20 -36.60 -43.34
C LEU A 61 27.58 -37.74 -42.39
N ASP A 62 28.27 -37.41 -41.30
CA ASP A 62 28.52 -38.35 -40.20
C ASP A 62 27.45 -38.22 -39.09
N GLN A 63 27.31 -39.27 -38.28
CA GLN A 63 26.27 -39.34 -37.24
C GLN A 63 26.36 -38.18 -36.23
N TYR A 64 27.57 -37.72 -35.91
CA TYR A 64 27.78 -36.60 -34.99
C TYR A 64 27.33 -35.27 -35.60
N THR A 65 27.73 -34.97 -36.85
CA THR A 65 27.33 -33.72 -37.51
C THR A 65 25.82 -33.69 -37.73
N LEU A 66 25.20 -34.82 -38.07
CA LEU A 66 23.74 -34.96 -38.16
C LEU A 66 23.03 -34.58 -36.85
N LEU A 67 23.42 -35.17 -35.72
CA LEU A 67 22.79 -34.90 -34.42
C LEU A 67 22.97 -33.42 -34.01
N SER A 68 24.15 -32.86 -34.25
CA SER A 68 24.44 -31.44 -33.97
C SER A 68 23.64 -30.48 -34.85
N ALA A 69 23.40 -30.83 -36.12
CA ALA A 69 22.61 -30.03 -37.06
C ALA A 69 21.14 -29.98 -36.65
N ILE A 70 20.59 -31.11 -36.20
CA ILE A 70 19.21 -31.18 -35.70
C ILE A 70 19.05 -30.34 -34.42
N GLN A 71 20.02 -30.38 -33.50
CA GLN A 71 20.03 -29.53 -32.30
C GLN A 71 20.09 -28.03 -32.63
N ARG A 72 20.91 -27.62 -33.63
CA ARG A 72 20.96 -26.22 -34.09
C ARG A 72 19.64 -25.73 -34.69
N LEU A 73 18.82 -26.63 -35.22
CA LEU A 73 17.48 -26.32 -35.72
C LEU A 73 16.42 -26.21 -34.62
N GLY A 74 16.82 -26.39 -33.34
CA GLY A 74 15.98 -26.18 -32.17
C GLY A 74 15.28 -27.43 -31.65
N HIS A 75 15.65 -28.63 -32.11
CA HIS A 75 15.08 -29.89 -31.66
C HIS A 75 16.07 -30.63 -30.73
N SER A 76 15.64 -31.06 -29.54
CA SER A 76 16.45 -31.95 -28.70
C SER A 76 16.47 -33.36 -29.31
N VAL A 77 17.62 -34.05 -29.23
CA VAL A 77 17.84 -35.36 -29.87
C VAL A 77 18.62 -36.30 -28.97
N GLN A 78 18.18 -37.56 -28.85
CA GLN A 78 18.92 -38.65 -28.20
C GLN A 78 19.07 -39.86 -29.13
N SER A 79 20.28 -40.44 -29.22
CA SER A 79 20.56 -41.67 -29.97
C SER A 79 20.42 -42.91 -29.08
N ILE A 80 19.80 -43.97 -29.61
CA ILE A 80 19.32 -45.10 -28.77
C ILE A 80 20.40 -46.16 -28.45
N ASN A 81 21.63 -46.11 -29.02
CA ASN A 81 22.65 -47.16 -28.83
C ASN A 81 24.05 -46.64 -28.39
N SER A 82 24.45 -46.83 -27.12
CA SER A 82 25.87 -46.90 -26.66
C SER A 82 25.99 -47.61 -25.30
N GLU A 83 26.81 -48.67 -25.20
CA GLU A 83 27.10 -49.42 -23.95
C GLU A 83 27.99 -48.57 -23.00
N SER A 84 27.63 -48.45 -21.72
CA SER A 84 28.36 -47.63 -20.72
C SER A 84 28.91 -48.48 -19.57
N VAL A 85 30.09 -48.09 -19.04
CA VAL A 85 30.79 -48.76 -17.92
C VAL A 85 30.87 -47.82 -16.73
N GLN A 86 30.76 -48.37 -15.51
CA GLN A 86 30.82 -47.63 -14.25
C GLN A 86 32.09 -47.98 -13.45
N ALA A 87 32.78 -46.99 -12.89
CA ALA A 87 33.94 -47.15 -11.99
C ALA A 87 33.81 -46.26 -10.75
N GLN A 88 34.39 -46.69 -9.61
CA GLN A 88 34.46 -45.88 -8.39
C GLN A 88 35.90 -45.52 -8.03
N LEU A 89 36.13 -44.23 -7.80
CA LEU A 89 37.40 -43.64 -7.41
C LEU A 89 37.27 -42.99 -6.02
N ARG A 90 38.33 -43.04 -5.23
CA ARG A 90 38.46 -42.31 -3.97
C ARG A 90 39.36 -41.10 -4.18
N ILE A 91 38.90 -39.90 -3.83
CA ILE A 91 39.58 -38.64 -4.09
C ILE A 91 39.89 -37.92 -2.77
N GLU A 92 41.17 -37.83 -2.42
CA GLU A 92 41.66 -37.13 -1.23
C GLU A 92 41.99 -35.66 -1.57
N GLY A 93 41.67 -34.74 -0.63
CA GLY A 93 41.95 -33.30 -0.77
C GLY A 93 40.75 -32.40 -1.13
N MET A 94 39.55 -32.94 -1.32
CA MET A 94 38.33 -32.13 -1.47
C MET A 94 37.93 -31.50 -0.13
N HIS A 95 37.53 -30.22 -0.10
CA HIS A 95 37.16 -29.49 1.13
C HIS A 95 35.88 -28.64 1.05
N CYS A 96 35.33 -28.43 -0.15
CA CYS A 96 34.12 -27.62 -0.35
C CYS A 96 33.36 -28.01 -1.63
N ASN A 97 32.12 -27.53 -1.77
CA ASN A 97 31.30 -27.76 -2.97
C ASN A 97 31.93 -27.21 -4.26
N SER A 98 32.81 -26.21 -4.16
CA SER A 98 33.56 -25.70 -5.32
C SER A 98 34.60 -26.70 -5.83
N CYS A 99 35.22 -27.51 -4.96
CA CYS A 99 36.10 -28.61 -5.40
C CYS A 99 35.31 -29.68 -6.17
N VAL A 100 34.10 -30.00 -5.71
CA VAL A 100 33.21 -30.96 -6.38
C VAL A 100 32.82 -30.45 -7.77
N SER A 101 32.41 -29.19 -7.87
CA SER A 101 32.07 -28.57 -9.17
C SER A 101 33.26 -28.57 -10.15
N ASN A 102 34.47 -28.26 -9.67
CA ASN A 102 35.67 -28.26 -10.52
C ASN A 102 36.04 -29.66 -11.03
N ILE A 103 35.96 -30.69 -10.17
CA ILE A 103 36.24 -32.07 -10.56
C ILE A 103 35.17 -32.57 -11.53
N CYS A 104 33.87 -32.34 -11.23
CA CYS A 104 32.78 -32.69 -12.14
C CYS A 104 32.95 -32.03 -13.52
N GLY A 105 33.28 -30.73 -13.54
CA GLY A 105 33.50 -29.98 -14.77
C GLY A 105 34.65 -30.54 -15.61
N ALA A 106 35.81 -30.78 -14.99
CA ALA A 106 36.98 -31.30 -15.70
C ALA A 106 36.79 -32.73 -16.23
N VAL A 107 36.08 -33.60 -15.49
CA VAL A 107 35.83 -34.97 -15.93
C VAL A 107 34.76 -35.03 -17.03
N LEU A 108 33.69 -34.23 -16.93
CA LEU A 108 32.66 -34.14 -17.98
C LEU A 108 33.15 -33.44 -19.26
N ASP A 109 34.30 -32.75 -19.19
CA ASP A 109 34.97 -32.18 -20.36
C ASP A 109 35.73 -33.23 -21.20
N LEU A 110 35.96 -34.43 -20.66
CA LEU A 110 36.65 -35.49 -21.38
C LEU A 110 35.70 -36.18 -22.39
N PRO A 111 36.11 -36.35 -23.66
CA PRO A 111 35.31 -37.06 -24.66
C PRO A 111 35.15 -38.53 -24.23
N GLY A 112 33.91 -38.95 -23.99
CA GLY A 112 33.57 -40.30 -23.53
C GLY A 112 33.09 -40.40 -22.07
N ALA A 113 33.13 -39.32 -21.28
CA ALA A 113 32.51 -39.25 -19.95
C ALA A 113 30.99 -38.99 -20.04
N ILE A 114 30.18 -39.77 -19.32
CA ILE A 114 28.70 -39.76 -19.42
C ILE A 114 28.03 -39.17 -18.17
N ASP A 115 28.43 -39.60 -16.97
CA ASP A 115 27.87 -39.11 -15.69
C ASP A 115 28.94 -39.23 -14.59
N ILE A 116 28.94 -38.28 -13.65
CA ILE A 116 29.82 -38.32 -12.47
C ILE A 116 29.04 -37.91 -11.22
N GLN A 117 29.14 -38.74 -10.18
CA GLN A 117 28.54 -38.51 -8.87
C GLN A 117 29.65 -38.44 -7.83
N LEU A 118 29.66 -37.37 -7.02
CA LEU A 118 30.71 -37.09 -6.07
C LEU A 118 30.12 -36.79 -4.69
N THR A 119 30.61 -37.52 -3.68
CA THR A 119 30.25 -37.29 -2.27
C THR A 119 31.47 -36.78 -1.51
N PHE A 120 31.45 -35.49 -1.13
CA PHE A 120 32.57 -34.87 -0.40
C PHE A 120 32.81 -35.50 0.99
N LEU A 121 31.75 -35.91 1.70
CA LEU A 121 31.85 -36.53 3.03
C LEU A 121 32.58 -37.89 2.99
N ASP A 122 32.29 -38.71 1.98
CA ASP A 122 32.86 -40.05 1.85
C ASP A 122 34.13 -40.10 1.00
N LYS A 123 34.53 -38.97 0.40
CA LYS A 123 35.67 -38.85 -0.53
C LYS A 123 35.57 -39.81 -1.72
N LEU A 124 34.35 -40.16 -2.14
CA LEU A 124 34.09 -41.13 -3.20
C LEU A 124 33.50 -40.45 -4.44
N ALA A 125 33.94 -40.91 -5.60
CA ALA A 125 33.49 -40.50 -6.92
C ALA A 125 33.03 -41.74 -7.71
N THR A 126 31.81 -41.74 -8.23
CA THR A 126 31.29 -42.77 -9.13
C THR A 126 31.17 -42.18 -10.52
N ILE A 127 31.85 -42.78 -11.50
CA ILE A 127 31.96 -42.24 -12.87
C ILE A 127 31.43 -43.28 -13.84
N ILE A 128 30.58 -42.82 -14.77
CA ILE A 128 30.05 -43.61 -15.88
C ILE A 128 30.66 -43.04 -17.16
N TYR A 129 31.29 -43.89 -17.96
CA TYR A 129 31.98 -43.50 -19.19
C TYR A 129 31.91 -44.61 -20.23
N ASP A 130 32.14 -44.26 -21.50
CA ASP A 130 32.27 -45.23 -22.59
C ASP A 130 33.73 -45.73 -22.65
N PRO A 131 33.97 -47.04 -22.37
CA PRO A 131 35.33 -47.59 -22.34
C PRO A 131 36.00 -47.63 -23.73
N ASN A 132 35.24 -47.48 -24.82
CA ASN A 132 35.79 -47.46 -26.18
C ASN A 132 36.40 -46.10 -26.54
N ILE A 133 36.01 -45.04 -25.82
CA ILE A 133 36.41 -43.65 -26.10
C ILE A 133 37.33 -43.11 -25.01
N LEU A 134 37.10 -43.45 -23.73
CA LEU A 134 37.81 -42.91 -22.58
C LEU A 134 38.34 -44.04 -21.67
N LYS A 135 39.63 -44.01 -21.31
CA LYS A 135 40.21 -44.98 -20.36
C LYS A 135 40.20 -44.44 -18.94
N LEU A 136 40.10 -45.34 -17.95
CA LEU A 136 40.11 -44.96 -16.53
C LEU A 136 41.37 -44.19 -16.12
N ASP A 137 42.53 -44.54 -16.70
CA ASP A 137 43.81 -43.88 -16.40
C ASP A 137 43.81 -42.40 -16.83
N ASP A 138 43.14 -42.06 -17.93
CA ASP A 138 43.04 -40.69 -18.43
C ASP A 138 42.17 -39.83 -17.49
N ILE A 139 41.12 -40.41 -16.92
CA ILE A 139 40.26 -39.77 -15.91
C ILE A 139 41.04 -39.50 -14.62
N ILE A 140 41.84 -40.46 -14.17
CA ILE A 140 42.71 -40.30 -12.98
C ILE A 140 43.71 -39.18 -13.22
N ALA A 141 44.38 -39.17 -14.38
CA ALA A 141 45.36 -38.14 -14.72
C ALA A 141 44.75 -36.72 -14.75
N GLU A 142 43.51 -36.56 -15.22
CA GLU A 142 42.84 -35.26 -15.26
C GLU A 142 42.46 -34.75 -13.85
N ILE A 143 42.04 -35.64 -12.96
CA ILE A 143 41.76 -35.29 -11.57
C ILE A 143 43.06 -34.95 -10.81
N GLU A 144 44.15 -35.68 -11.09
CA GLU A 144 45.46 -35.39 -10.49
C GLU A 144 46.07 -34.05 -10.95
N LYS A 145 45.82 -33.62 -12.20
CA LYS A 145 46.21 -32.27 -12.68
C LYS A 145 45.59 -31.15 -11.84
N LEU A 146 44.41 -31.38 -11.27
CA LEU A 146 43.74 -30.45 -10.35
C LEU A 146 44.30 -30.51 -8.92
N SER A 147 45.43 -31.21 -8.70
CA SER A 147 46.11 -31.39 -7.41
C SER A 147 45.33 -32.21 -6.37
N PHE A 148 44.45 -33.12 -6.82
CA PHE A 148 43.77 -34.09 -5.95
C PHE A 148 44.42 -35.47 -6.06
N GLN A 149 44.51 -36.21 -4.95
CA GLN A 149 45.08 -37.56 -4.95
C GLN A 149 43.96 -38.59 -5.18
N VAL A 150 44.15 -39.52 -6.12
CA VAL A 150 43.10 -40.46 -6.53
C VAL A 150 43.56 -41.91 -6.33
N ALA A 151 42.69 -42.74 -5.75
CA ALA A 151 42.88 -44.18 -5.63
C ALA A 151 41.67 -44.93 -6.18
N VAL A 152 41.88 -45.98 -6.97
CA VAL A 152 40.78 -46.79 -7.52
C VAL A 152 40.16 -47.62 -6.40
N SER A 153 38.85 -47.46 -6.18
CA SER A 153 38.12 -48.15 -5.11
C SER A 153 37.47 -49.45 -5.59
N SER A 154 37.14 -49.58 -6.89
CA SER A 154 36.61 -50.80 -7.51
C SER A 154 36.92 -50.87 -9.02
N ALA A 155 37.04 -52.08 -9.57
CA ALA A 155 37.30 -52.30 -11.00
C ALA A 155 36.07 -51.94 -11.88
N PRO A 156 36.25 -51.51 -13.14
CA PRO A 156 35.14 -51.09 -14.01
C PRO A 156 34.15 -52.22 -14.28
N GLN A 157 32.84 -51.98 -14.13
CA GLN A 157 31.77 -52.95 -14.44
C GLN A 157 30.77 -52.43 -15.48
N PRO A 158 30.30 -53.27 -16.42
CA PRO A 158 29.31 -52.89 -17.44
C PRO A 158 27.92 -52.67 -16.82
N LYS A 159 27.21 -51.64 -17.27
CA LYS A 159 25.89 -51.26 -16.74
C LYS A 159 24.78 -52.11 -17.40
N THR A 160 24.41 -53.25 -16.80
CA THR A 160 23.30 -54.10 -17.28
C THR A 160 21.93 -53.45 -17.04
N THR A 161 21.06 -53.48 -18.06
CA THR A 161 19.70 -52.96 -18.07
C THR A 161 18.69 -53.80 -17.27
N MET A 162 17.79 -53.09 -16.56
CA MET A 162 16.48 -53.47 -15.97
C MET A 162 16.46 -54.36 -14.70
N ASP A 163 15.96 -53.78 -13.59
CA ASP A 163 14.88 -54.36 -12.78
C ASP A 163 14.29 -53.32 -11.81
N ASN A 164 13.07 -52.85 -12.11
CA ASN A 164 12.36 -51.82 -11.35
C ASN A 164 11.37 -52.38 -10.30
N ASN A 165 11.48 -53.67 -9.93
CA ASN A 165 10.57 -54.30 -8.96
C ASN A 165 11.25 -55.44 -8.18
N SER A 166 12.10 -55.12 -7.21
CA SER A 166 12.24 -55.91 -5.97
C SER A 166 12.95 -55.06 -4.91
N ILE A 167 12.76 -55.37 -3.62
CA ILE A 167 13.14 -54.61 -2.43
C ILE A 167 12.04 -53.64 -1.93
N HIS A 168 10.81 -54.14 -1.87
CA HIS A 168 10.04 -54.02 -0.63
C HIS A 168 10.37 -55.28 0.19
N ASP A 169 10.92 -55.08 1.39
CA ASP A 169 11.19 -56.04 2.47
C ASP A 169 12.67 -56.34 2.77
N ARG A 170 13.29 -55.40 3.49
CA ARG A 170 14.06 -55.64 4.73
C ARG A 170 14.39 -54.29 5.37
N LYS A 171 13.59 -53.86 6.35
CA LYS A 171 14.02 -52.85 7.34
C LYS A 171 15.04 -53.50 8.27
N SER A 172 16.25 -52.94 8.34
CA SER A 172 16.94 -52.59 9.59
C SER A 172 18.43 -52.29 9.35
N GLU A 173 18.91 -51.23 10.01
CA GLU A 173 20.30 -50.85 10.28
C GLU A 173 20.89 -49.68 9.46
N ILE A 174 20.80 -48.49 10.10
CA ILE A 174 21.78 -47.39 10.18
C ILE A 174 22.53 -47.01 8.88
N LEU A 175 22.15 -45.89 8.26
CA LEU A 175 23.09 -44.97 7.60
C LEU A 175 22.47 -43.56 7.47
N ASN A 176 23.26 -42.57 7.87
CA ASN A 176 22.90 -41.16 8.06
C ASN A 176 22.70 -40.40 6.74
N GLU A 177 21.91 -39.33 6.82
CA GLU A 177 21.74 -38.28 5.82
C GLU A 177 23.10 -37.77 5.29
N THR A 178 23.36 -37.94 3.99
CA THR A 178 24.51 -37.33 3.29
C THR A 178 24.04 -36.66 1.99
N ASN A 179 24.58 -35.47 1.71
CA ASN A 179 24.30 -34.69 0.50
C ASN A 179 24.98 -35.35 -0.72
N LEU A 180 24.18 -35.98 -1.59
CA LEU A 180 24.65 -36.49 -2.89
C LEU A 180 24.52 -35.38 -3.95
N ILE A 181 25.57 -35.14 -4.74
CA ILE A 181 25.51 -34.24 -5.90
C ILE A 181 25.67 -35.08 -7.17
N ARG A 182 24.66 -35.03 -8.04
CA ARG A 182 24.63 -35.74 -9.33
C ARG A 182 24.67 -34.71 -10.47
N ILE A 183 25.61 -34.84 -11.40
CA ILE A 183 25.74 -33.93 -12.55
C ILE A 183 25.78 -34.74 -13.84
N THR A 184 24.67 -34.72 -14.58
CA THR A 184 24.45 -35.52 -15.79
C THR A 184 24.63 -34.74 -17.10
N ASN A 185 24.72 -33.39 -17.06
CA ASN A 185 25.05 -32.56 -18.24
C ASN A 185 25.42 -31.11 -17.86
N LYS A 186 26.25 -30.46 -18.70
CA LYS A 186 26.93 -29.16 -18.45
C LYS A 186 26.05 -27.97 -18.05
N ASN A 187 24.73 -28.03 -18.21
CA ASN A 187 23.82 -26.89 -18.01
C ASN A 187 22.74 -27.09 -16.94
N THR A 188 22.73 -28.20 -16.19
CA THR A 188 21.72 -28.47 -15.15
C THR A 188 22.37 -29.09 -13.91
N ILE A 189 22.38 -28.34 -12.80
CA ILE A 189 22.71 -28.85 -11.46
C ILE A 189 21.40 -29.25 -10.80
N GLU A 190 21.08 -30.55 -10.78
CA GLU A 190 19.97 -31.07 -9.99
C GLU A 190 20.47 -31.39 -8.57
N VAL A 191 20.00 -30.63 -7.58
CA VAL A 191 20.16 -30.97 -6.17
C VAL A 191 18.87 -31.64 -5.74
N GLU A 192 18.85 -32.97 -5.70
CA GLU A 192 17.71 -33.72 -5.16
C GLU A 192 17.69 -33.62 -3.63
N VAL A 193 16.80 -32.78 -3.09
CA VAL A 193 16.38 -32.86 -1.69
C VAL A 193 15.08 -33.67 -1.66
N ILE A 194 15.19 -34.97 -1.36
CA ILE A 194 14.02 -35.84 -1.23
C ILE A 194 13.30 -35.50 0.08
N SER A 195 12.27 -34.65 0.00
CA SER A 195 11.24 -34.53 1.04
C SER A 195 10.07 -35.45 0.71
N LYS A 196 9.68 -36.32 1.64
CA LYS A 196 8.51 -37.20 1.49
C LYS A 196 7.21 -36.43 1.71
N GLN A 197 6.33 -36.44 0.71
CA GLN A 197 4.87 -36.38 0.93
C GLN A 197 4.27 -37.81 0.82
N PRO A 198 3.22 -38.15 1.59
CA PRO A 198 2.52 -39.43 1.47
C PRO A 198 1.49 -39.40 0.32
N LYS A 199 1.50 -40.45 -0.52
CA LYS A 199 0.49 -40.70 -1.56
C LYS A 199 -0.83 -41.16 -0.94
N SER A 200 -1.95 -40.55 -1.38
CA SER A 200 -3.28 -41.18 -1.36
C SER A 200 -3.69 -41.59 -2.79
N THR A 201 -4.44 -42.68 -2.82
CA THR A 201 -4.86 -43.59 -3.89
C THR A 201 -5.67 -43.00 -5.05
N GLU A 202 -5.43 -43.47 -6.28
CA GLU A 202 -6.32 -43.30 -7.45
C GLU A 202 -7.52 -44.27 -7.44
N ARG A 203 -8.71 -43.81 -7.85
CA ARG A 203 -9.56 -44.49 -8.85
C ARG A 203 -10.82 -43.69 -9.29
N SER A 204 -10.97 -43.65 -10.63
CA SER A 204 -12.22 -43.67 -11.43
C SER A 204 -12.92 -42.37 -11.88
N SER A 205 -12.46 -41.88 -13.04
CA SER A 205 -13.20 -41.43 -14.24
C SER A 205 -14.74 -41.18 -14.18
N ARG A 206 -15.19 -39.97 -14.55
CA ARG A 206 -15.80 -39.61 -15.87
C ARG A 206 -16.43 -38.19 -15.89
N ASN A 207 -16.02 -37.42 -16.91
CA ASN A 207 -16.67 -36.33 -17.66
C ASN A 207 -17.52 -35.26 -16.96
N SER A 208 -17.08 -34.01 -17.05
CA SER A 208 -17.78 -32.96 -17.81
C SER A 208 -16.87 -31.76 -18.07
N GLN A 209 -17.00 -31.21 -19.27
CA GLN A 209 -16.18 -30.17 -19.88
C GLN A 209 -16.15 -28.86 -19.09
N LEU A 210 -14.99 -28.20 -19.05
CA LEU A 210 -14.86 -26.77 -18.77
C LEU A 210 -14.23 -26.08 -19.99
N PRO A 211 -14.76 -24.92 -20.42
CA PRO A 211 -14.31 -24.21 -21.60
C PRO A 211 -13.08 -23.33 -21.31
N LEU A 212 -12.27 -23.17 -22.34
CA LEU A 212 -11.16 -22.23 -22.49
C LEU A 212 -11.43 -20.86 -21.82
N SER A 213 -10.49 -20.41 -20.99
CA SER A 213 -10.35 -19.01 -20.59
C SER A 213 -8.88 -18.60 -20.72
N ASP A 214 -8.66 -17.45 -21.34
CA ASP A 214 -7.36 -16.78 -21.51
C ASP A 214 -6.63 -16.63 -20.15
N ASP A 215 -5.41 -17.17 -20.05
CA ASP A 215 -4.55 -16.98 -18.88
C ASP A 215 -3.93 -15.56 -18.89
N GLU A 216 -4.41 -14.70 -17.99
CA GLU A 216 -3.64 -13.54 -17.51
C GLU A 216 -2.65 -14.02 -16.43
N ASN A 217 -1.34 -13.81 -16.60
CA ASN A 217 -0.33 -14.09 -15.58
C ASN A 217 -0.69 -13.38 -14.25
N GLU A 218 -0.99 -14.13 -13.19
CA GLU A 218 -1.22 -13.57 -11.85
C GLU A 218 0.09 -13.02 -11.27
N LEU A 219 0.15 -11.70 -11.06
CA LEU A 219 1.29 -11.03 -10.42
C LEU A 219 1.29 -11.25 -8.90
N GLU A 220 2.41 -11.70 -8.34
CA GLU A 220 2.59 -11.86 -6.89
C GLU A 220 3.22 -10.62 -6.25
N THR A 221 2.95 -10.43 -4.95
CA THR A 221 3.57 -9.37 -4.14
C THR A 221 4.39 -9.99 -3.02
N CYS A 222 5.68 -9.63 -2.92
CA CYS A 222 6.56 -10.03 -1.83
C CYS A 222 7.06 -8.82 -1.03
N HIS A 223 7.32 -9.04 0.26
CA HIS A 223 7.86 -8.04 1.16
C HIS A 223 9.28 -8.42 1.60
N PHE A 224 10.13 -7.43 1.83
CA PHE A 224 11.51 -7.61 2.27
C PHE A 224 11.80 -6.70 3.46
N THR A 225 12.57 -7.19 4.42
CA THR A 225 13.26 -6.32 5.38
C THR A 225 14.55 -5.86 4.74
N VAL A 226 14.81 -4.55 4.70
CA VAL A 226 16.01 -3.97 4.08
C VAL A 226 16.76 -3.13 5.09
N LEU A 227 17.88 -3.65 5.57
CA LEU A 227 18.79 -3.03 6.53
C LEU A 227 19.91 -2.25 5.82
N GLY A 228 20.43 -1.21 6.48
CA GLY A 228 21.47 -0.34 5.93
C GLY A 228 20.95 0.86 5.13
N MET A 229 19.64 0.96 4.90
CA MET A 229 19.03 2.17 4.33
C MET A 229 19.14 3.33 5.33
N THR A 230 19.84 4.40 4.94
CA THR A 230 20.07 5.56 5.82
C THR A 230 19.48 6.86 5.30
N CYS A 231 19.03 6.90 4.04
CA CYS A 231 18.50 8.11 3.41
C CYS A 231 17.58 7.78 2.23
N ALA A 232 16.85 8.79 1.74
CA ALA A 232 15.93 8.65 0.62
C ALA A 232 16.62 8.26 -0.70
N SER A 233 17.91 8.58 -0.88
CA SER A 233 18.67 8.14 -2.05
C SER A 233 18.97 6.63 -2.04
N CYS A 234 19.09 6.00 -0.86
CA CYS A 234 19.17 4.54 -0.75
C CYS A 234 17.88 3.89 -1.26
N VAL A 235 16.73 4.44 -0.85
CA VAL A 235 15.40 4.01 -1.30
C VAL A 235 15.26 4.13 -2.81
N ASP A 236 15.58 5.30 -3.37
CA ASP A 236 15.52 5.54 -4.81
C ASP A 236 16.49 4.63 -5.59
N SER A 237 17.68 4.35 -5.05
CA SER A 237 18.64 3.44 -5.67
C SER A 237 18.08 2.02 -5.75
N ILE A 238 17.44 1.53 -4.68
CA ILE A 238 16.79 0.22 -4.68
C ILE A 238 15.63 0.20 -5.68
N GLN A 239 14.73 1.20 -5.61
CA GLN A 239 13.57 1.29 -6.51
C GLN A 239 13.98 1.34 -7.98
N ARG A 240 14.94 2.19 -8.37
CA ARG A 240 15.34 2.37 -9.76
C ARG A 240 16.10 1.18 -10.35
N ASN A 241 16.84 0.43 -9.53
CA ASN A 241 17.58 -0.72 -10.03
C ASN A 241 16.68 -1.95 -10.11
N LEU A 242 15.82 -2.18 -9.11
CA LEU A 242 14.83 -3.27 -9.17
C LEU A 242 13.78 -3.05 -10.27
N SER A 243 13.33 -1.81 -10.49
CA SER A 243 12.34 -1.52 -11.55
C SER A 243 12.84 -1.71 -12.98
N LYS A 244 14.15 -1.95 -13.17
CA LYS A 244 14.75 -2.23 -14.48
C LYS A 244 14.87 -3.73 -14.76
N VAL A 245 14.62 -4.56 -13.76
CA VAL A 245 14.72 -6.01 -13.88
C VAL A 245 13.44 -6.52 -14.53
N GLU A 246 13.58 -7.28 -15.62
CA GLU A 246 12.46 -7.90 -16.32
C GLU A 246 11.73 -8.87 -15.38
N GLY A 247 10.40 -8.82 -15.34
CA GLY A 247 9.57 -9.58 -14.38
C GLY A 247 9.22 -8.82 -13.10
N ILE A 248 9.76 -7.62 -12.85
CA ILE A 248 9.34 -6.75 -11.74
C ILE A 248 8.40 -5.64 -12.24
N HIS A 249 7.14 -5.64 -11.78
CA HIS A 249 6.12 -4.66 -12.18
C HIS A 249 6.12 -3.39 -11.33
N SER A 250 6.28 -3.52 -10.01
CA SER A 250 6.28 -2.34 -9.13
C SER A 250 7.13 -2.57 -7.90
N VAL A 251 7.81 -1.51 -7.43
CA VAL A 251 8.70 -1.56 -6.27
C VAL A 251 8.44 -0.35 -5.39
N VAL A 252 8.05 -0.58 -4.14
CA VAL A 252 7.83 0.45 -3.13
C VAL A 252 8.78 0.19 -1.97
N VAL A 253 9.66 1.16 -1.67
CA VAL A 253 10.62 1.02 -0.57
C VAL A 253 10.32 2.07 0.50
N ALA A 254 10.14 1.61 1.73
CA ALA A 254 9.78 2.42 2.87
C ALA A 254 10.97 2.55 3.84
N LEU A 255 11.64 3.71 3.82
CA LEU A 255 12.80 3.99 4.68
C LEU A 255 12.47 3.86 6.17
N LEU A 256 11.32 4.37 6.59
CA LEU A 256 10.93 4.43 8.00
C LEU A 256 10.63 3.05 8.58
N ALA A 257 10.05 2.16 7.76
CA ALA A 257 9.73 0.79 8.14
C ALA A 257 10.90 -0.18 7.89
N GLN A 258 11.98 0.27 7.23
CA GLN A 258 13.07 -0.60 6.75
C GLN A 258 12.53 -1.77 5.92
N ARG A 259 11.52 -1.50 5.07
CA ARG A 259 10.82 -2.51 4.28
C ARG A 259 10.82 -2.16 2.80
N ALA A 260 10.82 -3.18 1.94
CA ALA A 260 10.54 -3.06 0.52
C ALA A 260 9.38 -3.98 0.15
N GLU A 261 8.48 -3.51 -0.70
CA GLU A 261 7.40 -4.26 -1.32
C GLU A 261 7.69 -4.32 -2.81
N VAL A 262 7.65 -5.52 -3.38
CA VAL A 262 7.91 -5.76 -4.80
C VAL A 262 6.78 -6.61 -5.37
N LYS A 263 6.16 -6.11 -6.44
CA LYS A 263 5.25 -6.89 -7.28
C LYS A 263 6.02 -7.46 -8.45
N TYR A 264 6.01 -8.78 -8.59
CA TYR A 264 6.80 -9.51 -9.56
C TYR A 264 5.98 -10.63 -10.21
N ASP A 265 6.41 -11.07 -11.38
CA ASP A 265 5.89 -12.25 -12.05
C ASP A 265 6.64 -13.49 -11.53
N PRO A 266 5.95 -14.42 -10.83
CA PRO A 266 6.58 -15.62 -10.27
C PRO A 266 7.12 -16.58 -11.34
N ALA A 267 6.66 -16.48 -12.60
CA ALA A 267 7.23 -17.26 -13.70
C ALA A 267 8.64 -16.80 -14.10
N HIS A 268 8.98 -15.54 -13.82
CA HIS A 268 10.25 -14.92 -14.23
C HIS A 268 11.26 -14.73 -13.10
N LEU A 269 10.80 -14.50 -11.86
CA LEU A 269 11.68 -14.20 -10.72
C LEU A 269 11.19 -14.85 -9.43
N LEU A 270 12.14 -15.31 -8.61
CA LEU A 270 11.87 -15.77 -7.25
C LEU A 270 12.16 -14.67 -6.21
N PRO A 271 11.41 -14.60 -5.09
CA PRO A 271 11.68 -13.65 -4.00
C PRO A 271 13.13 -13.67 -3.48
N THR A 272 13.75 -14.84 -3.42
CA THR A 272 15.15 -15.01 -2.99
C THR A 272 16.14 -14.33 -3.96
N GLN A 273 15.85 -14.37 -5.26
CA GLN A 273 16.65 -13.67 -6.28
C GLN A 273 16.50 -12.16 -6.14
N ILE A 274 15.28 -11.67 -5.85
CA ILE A 274 15.01 -10.26 -5.59
C ILE A 274 15.76 -9.78 -4.33
N ALA A 275 15.77 -10.57 -3.25
CA ALA A 275 16.58 -10.29 -2.07
C ALA A 275 18.08 -10.24 -2.41
N GLY A 276 18.56 -11.19 -3.23
CA GLY A 276 19.92 -11.21 -3.76
C GLY A 276 20.28 -9.94 -4.54
N LEU A 277 19.37 -9.43 -5.38
CA LEU A 277 19.56 -8.17 -6.11
C LEU A 277 19.70 -6.97 -5.17
N ILE A 278 18.92 -6.93 -4.09
CA ILE A 278 19.04 -5.85 -3.08
C ILE A 278 20.35 -5.97 -2.30
N ASN A 279 20.76 -7.20 -1.96
CA ASN A 279 22.07 -7.50 -1.34
C ASN A 279 23.24 -7.05 -2.21
N ASN A 280 23.17 -7.29 -3.52
CA ASN A 280 24.17 -6.85 -4.49
C ASN A 280 24.26 -5.31 -4.62
N LEU A 281 23.18 -4.58 -4.31
CA LEU A 281 23.19 -3.12 -4.21
C LEU A 281 23.87 -2.60 -2.93
N GLY A 282 24.31 -3.50 -2.04
CA GLY A 282 24.97 -3.19 -0.77
C GLY A 282 24.01 -2.96 0.39
N PHE A 283 22.77 -3.42 0.27
CA PHE A 283 21.76 -3.34 1.34
C PHE A 283 21.39 -4.75 1.79
N GLN A 284 21.45 -5.03 3.09
CA GLN A 284 21.08 -6.34 3.62
C GLN A 284 19.57 -6.52 3.48
N ALA A 285 19.14 -7.48 2.65
CA ALA A 285 17.75 -7.78 2.40
C ALA A 285 17.42 -9.24 2.72
N GLU A 286 16.35 -9.42 3.50
CA GLU A 286 15.77 -10.71 3.85
C GLU A 286 14.30 -10.70 3.44
N VAL A 287 13.83 -11.82 2.86
CA VAL A 287 12.42 -12.01 2.50
C VAL A 287 11.61 -12.03 3.79
N LEU A 288 10.62 -11.14 3.91
CA LEU A 288 9.55 -11.29 4.88
C LEU A 288 8.58 -12.28 4.25
N GLU A 289 8.65 -13.54 4.66
CA GLU A 289 7.65 -14.53 4.26
C GLU A 289 6.26 -13.94 4.49
N THR A 290 5.45 -13.97 3.44
CA THR A 290 4.03 -13.63 3.50
C THR A 290 3.42 -14.61 4.46
N VAL A 291 3.23 -14.18 5.70
CA VAL A 291 2.68 -15.01 6.76
C VAL A 291 1.31 -15.49 6.26
N ALA A 292 1.23 -16.78 5.92
CA ALA A 292 -0.01 -17.40 5.49
C ALA A 292 -1.09 -17.12 6.55
N ARG A 293 -2.33 -16.90 6.13
CA ARG A 293 -3.46 -16.60 7.03
C ARG A 293 -3.48 -17.60 8.20
N GLY A 294 -3.42 -17.09 9.43
CA GLY A 294 -3.42 -17.89 10.66
C GLY A 294 -2.05 -18.09 11.32
N MET A 295 -0.93 -17.81 10.64
CA MET A 295 0.39 -17.87 11.27
C MET A 295 0.72 -16.55 12.00
N GLU A 296 1.31 -16.65 13.19
CA GLU A 296 1.77 -15.54 14.02
C GLU A 296 3.24 -15.77 14.43
N VAL A 297 3.92 -14.68 14.79
CA VAL A 297 5.32 -14.72 15.25
C VAL A 297 5.38 -14.27 16.71
N LEU A 298 5.80 -15.17 17.59
CA LEU A 298 6.04 -14.87 19.00
C LEU A 298 7.54 -14.69 19.25
N ASP A 299 7.91 -13.52 19.79
CA ASP A 299 9.25 -13.27 20.31
C ASP A 299 9.24 -13.49 21.84
N VAL A 300 10.11 -14.35 22.34
CA VAL A 300 10.20 -14.74 23.75
C VAL A 300 11.63 -14.52 24.26
N ASN A 301 11.77 -13.96 25.44
CA ASN A 301 13.02 -13.94 26.20
C ASN A 301 13.09 -15.21 27.06
N ILE A 302 14.12 -16.03 26.84
CA ILE A 302 14.31 -17.33 27.49
C ILE A 302 15.56 -17.24 28.37
N GLU A 303 15.36 -17.23 29.67
CA GLU A 303 16.45 -17.15 30.65
C GLU A 303 16.99 -18.55 30.97
N GLY A 304 18.23 -18.60 31.48
CA GLY A 304 18.87 -19.87 31.86
C GLY A 304 19.47 -20.68 30.72
N MET A 305 19.44 -20.18 29.47
CA MET A 305 20.21 -20.79 28.37
C MET A 305 21.70 -20.50 28.56
N THR A 306 22.50 -21.53 28.83
CA THR A 306 23.94 -21.40 29.13
C THR A 306 24.85 -21.91 28.02
N CYS A 307 24.33 -22.72 27.10
CA CYS A 307 25.12 -23.36 26.05
C CYS A 307 24.27 -23.77 24.84
N ALA A 308 24.94 -24.16 23.74
CA ALA A 308 24.30 -24.60 22.50
C ALA A 308 23.42 -25.85 22.69
N SER A 309 23.68 -26.69 23.70
CA SER A 309 22.82 -27.85 23.98
C SER A 309 21.46 -27.43 24.57
N CYS A 310 21.37 -26.34 25.34
CA CYS A 310 20.09 -25.76 25.76
C CYS A 310 19.28 -25.29 24.55
N VAL A 311 19.93 -24.62 23.60
CA VAL A 311 19.31 -24.16 22.35
C VAL A 311 18.72 -25.33 21.57
N ASN A 312 19.53 -26.36 21.32
CA ASN A 312 19.09 -27.55 20.57
C ASN A 312 17.97 -28.31 21.30
N LYS A 313 17.99 -28.35 22.64
CA LYS A 313 16.94 -28.99 23.45
C LYS A 313 15.59 -28.28 23.27
N ILE A 314 15.58 -26.94 23.32
CA ILE A 314 14.36 -26.15 23.14
C ILE A 314 13.90 -26.27 21.67
N GLN A 315 14.79 -26.10 20.70
CA GLN A 315 14.45 -26.17 19.28
C GLN A 315 13.85 -27.53 18.88
N ASN A 316 14.46 -28.64 19.32
CA ASN A 316 13.97 -29.98 19.03
C ASN A 316 12.65 -30.32 19.73
N HIS A 317 12.40 -29.77 20.92
CA HIS A 317 11.12 -29.98 21.60
C HIS A 317 10.01 -29.18 20.93
N MET A 318 10.26 -27.90 20.64
CA MET A 318 9.25 -27.00 20.09
C MET A 318 8.90 -27.34 18.63
N ASN A 319 9.86 -27.81 17.82
CA ASN A 319 9.58 -28.30 16.46
C ASN A 319 8.68 -29.55 16.42
N LYS A 320 8.51 -30.28 17.53
CA LYS A 320 7.63 -31.46 17.61
C LYS A 320 6.19 -31.10 17.97
N ILE A 321 5.94 -29.88 18.43
CA ILE A 321 4.62 -29.45 18.90
C ILE A 321 3.76 -29.11 17.68
N PRO A 322 2.54 -29.68 17.57
CA PRO A 322 1.65 -29.38 16.47
C PRO A 322 1.24 -27.90 16.50
N GLY A 323 1.33 -27.25 15.34
CA GLY A 323 1.04 -25.82 15.21
C GLY A 323 2.27 -24.90 15.26
N ILE A 324 3.48 -25.40 15.55
CA ILE A 324 4.73 -24.62 15.42
C ILE A 324 5.40 -24.94 14.08
N THR A 325 5.61 -23.91 13.25
CA THR A 325 6.17 -24.05 11.89
C THR A 325 7.69 -23.86 11.88
N SER A 326 8.19 -22.87 12.62
CA SER A 326 9.62 -22.61 12.72
C SER A 326 10.02 -22.06 14.09
N VAL A 327 11.25 -22.38 14.50
CA VAL A 327 11.81 -22.02 15.80
C VAL A 327 13.26 -21.57 15.63
N ASP A 328 13.50 -20.29 15.87
CA ASP A 328 14.84 -19.68 15.86
C ASP A 328 15.23 -19.23 17.27
N ILE A 329 16.37 -19.70 17.77
CA ILE A 329 16.82 -19.36 19.13
C ILE A 329 18.23 -18.78 19.05
N ALA A 330 18.36 -17.54 19.54
CA ALA A 330 19.59 -16.79 19.62
C ALA A 330 20.11 -16.76 21.06
N LEU A 331 21.14 -17.57 21.34
CA LEU A 331 21.79 -17.69 22.65
C LEU A 331 22.38 -16.35 23.13
N LEU A 332 23.05 -15.59 22.25
CA LEU A 332 23.70 -14.32 22.61
C LEU A 332 22.74 -13.25 23.14
N THR A 333 21.47 -13.31 22.70
CA THR A 333 20.43 -12.34 23.08
C THR A 333 19.37 -12.94 24.00
N ASN A 334 19.54 -14.20 24.45
CA ASN A 334 18.54 -14.96 25.20
C ASN A 334 17.15 -14.94 24.55
N ARG A 335 17.08 -14.96 23.22
CA ARG A 335 15.83 -14.72 22.47
C ARG A 335 15.43 -15.95 21.67
N GLY A 336 14.19 -16.40 21.83
CA GLY A 336 13.53 -17.36 20.96
C GLY A 336 12.46 -16.68 20.10
N ARG A 337 12.41 -17.02 18.82
CA ARG A 337 11.41 -16.58 17.87
C ARG A 337 10.68 -17.82 17.36
N PHE A 338 9.37 -17.82 17.52
CA PHE A 338 8.50 -18.95 17.19
C PHE A 338 7.48 -18.51 16.17
N GLN A 339 7.43 -19.14 15.01
CA GLN A 339 6.31 -19.02 14.09
C GLN A 339 5.31 -20.14 14.39
N TYR A 340 4.06 -19.79 14.64
CA TYR A 340 3.03 -20.75 15.03
C TYR A 340 1.68 -20.40 14.43
N ASP A 341 0.81 -21.39 14.27
CA ASP A 341 -0.58 -21.23 13.87
C ASP A 341 -1.45 -20.91 15.10
N SER A 342 -2.01 -19.69 15.14
CA SER A 342 -2.83 -19.20 16.25
C SER A 342 -4.16 -19.95 16.41
N SER A 343 -4.57 -20.73 15.41
CA SER A 343 -5.76 -21.57 15.47
C SER A 343 -5.53 -22.91 16.20
N ILE A 344 -4.28 -23.37 16.28
CA ILE A 344 -3.90 -24.67 16.85
C ILE A 344 -3.26 -24.52 18.23
N ILE A 345 -2.32 -23.59 18.37
CA ILE A 345 -1.56 -23.36 19.60
C ILE A 345 -1.48 -21.87 19.90
N GLY A 346 -1.63 -21.46 21.16
CA GLY A 346 -1.53 -20.05 21.53
C GLY A 346 -0.24 -19.68 22.27
N PRO A 347 0.04 -18.37 22.44
CA PRO A 347 1.26 -17.87 23.11
C PRO A 347 1.47 -18.41 24.52
N ARG A 348 0.38 -18.58 25.27
CA ARG A 348 0.38 -19.12 26.64
C ARG A 348 0.84 -20.58 26.68
N ASP A 349 0.44 -21.39 25.70
CA ASP A 349 0.82 -22.80 25.62
C ASP A 349 2.30 -22.94 25.24
N ILE A 350 2.77 -22.10 24.31
CA ILE A 350 4.20 -22.01 23.95
C ILE A 350 5.05 -21.68 25.19
N LEU A 351 4.63 -20.71 26.01
CA LEU A 351 5.34 -20.40 27.26
C LEU A 351 5.28 -21.52 28.29
N HIS A 352 4.15 -22.21 28.40
CA HIS A 352 3.99 -23.37 29.29
C HIS A 352 4.96 -24.49 28.88
N HIS A 353 5.07 -24.80 27.58
CA HIS A 353 6.02 -25.79 27.08
C HIS A 353 7.49 -25.41 27.35
N ILE A 354 7.83 -24.12 27.33
CA ILE A 354 9.22 -23.69 27.62
C ILE A 354 9.49 -23.68 29.13
N THR A 355 8.54 -23.21 29.94
CA THR A 355 8.74 -22.98 31.37
C THR A 355 8.50 -24.23 32.19
N ASP A 356 7.37 -24.91 31.97
CA ASP A 356 6.91 -26.02 32.81
C ASP A 356 7.47 -27.37 32.32
N ASP A 357 7.52 -27.61 30.99
CA ASP A 357 8.02 -28.89 30.46
C ASP A 357 9.55 -28.93 30.33
N LEU A 358 10.17 -27.83 29.88
CA LEU A 358 11.62 -27.77 29.66
C LEU A 358 12.41 -27.14 30.80
N GLY A 359 11.74 -26.41 31.71
CA GLY A 359 12.34 -25.77 32.88
C GLY A 359 13.09 -24.46 32.60
N PHE A 360 12.86 -23.81 31.46
CA PHE A 360 13.50 -22.53 31.12
C PHE A 360 12.55 -21.35 31.39
N PRO A 361 12.87 -20.42 32.29
CA PRO A 361 12.02 -19.26 32.54
C PRO A 361 11.86 -18.43 31.25
N ALA A 362 10.62 -18.30 30.78
CA ALA A 362 10.32 -17.63 29.51
C ALA A 362 9.32 -16.50 29.70
N THR A 363 9.58 -15.35 29.09
CA THR A 363 8.69 -14.18 29.11
C THR A 363 8.48 -13.63 27.70
N VAL A 364 7.26 -13.23 27.36
CA VAL A 364 7.00 -12.64 26.03
C VAL A 364 7.71 -11.30 25.92
N LEU A 365 8.49 -11.12 24.85
CA LEU A 365 9.06 -9.82 24.50
C LEU A 365 7.93 -8.96 23.95
N THR A 366 7.46 -8.02 24.76
CA THR A 366 6.33 -7.16 24.43
C THR A 366 6.59 -6.37 23.14
N GLU A 367 5.64 -6.32 22.21
CA GLU A 367 5.70 -5.42 21.03
C GLU A 367 5.90 -3.94 21.38
N ASN A 368 5.59 -3.55 22.63
CA ASN A 368 5.96 -2.25 23.17
C ASN A 368 7.47 -1.96 23.03
N LEU A 369 8.33 -2.97 23.03
CA LEU A 369 9.76 -2.78 22.76
C LEU A 369 10.04 -2.46 21.29
N LYS A 370 9.30 -2.99 20.30
CA LYS A 370 9.46 -2.61 18.88
C LYS A 370 9.00 -1.17 18.64
N SER A 371 7.83 -0.79 19.14
CA SER A 371 7.31 0.59 19.04
C SER A 371 8.14 1.58 19.87
N GLU A 372 8.63 1.19 21.05
CA GLU A 372 9.57 2.00 21.82
C GLU A 372 10.96 2.08 21.18
N ASN A 373 11.46 1.02 20.55
CA ASN A 373 12.74 1.04 19.83
C ASN A 373 12.64 2.00 18.64
N LEU A 374 11.53 1.97 17.89
CA LEU A 374 11.24 2.91 16.80
C LEU A 374 11.12 4.36 17.34
N ALA A 375 10.39 4.57 18.43
CA ALA A 375 10.25 5.87 19.08
C ALA A 375 11.58 6.38 19.67
N ARG A 376 12.40 5.50 20.26
CA ARG A 376 13.77 5.79 20.71
C ARG A 376 14.67 6.15 19.52
N MET A 377 14.55 5.44 18.40
CA MET A 377 15.28 5.76 17.17
C MET A 377 14.87 7.15 16.64
N HIS A 378 13.58 7.45 16.58
CA HIS A 378 13.08 8.77 16.17
C HIS A 378 13.59 9.88 17.11
N ARG A 379 13.53 9.67 18.43
CA ARG A 379 14.09 10.60 19.42
C ARG A 379 15.60 10.79 19.27
N ARG A 380 16.35 9.72 18.98
CA ARG A 380 17.81 9.81 18.72
C ARG A 380 18.11 10.64 17.48
N ILE A 381 17.37 10.44 16.39
CA ILE A 381 17.53 11.22 15.14
C ILE A 381 17.18 12.70 15.38
N THR A 382 16.07 12.99 16.04
CA THR A 382 15.66 14.37 16.37
C THR A 382 16.67 15.05 17.29
N ARG A 383 17.21 14.32 18.29
CA ARG A 383 18.28 14.83 19.16
C ARG A 383 19.57 15.11 18.39
N ARG A 384 20.01 14.22 17.49
CA ARG A 384 21.20 14.45 16.66
C ARG A 384 21.12 15.77 15.88
N TRP A 385 20.00 16.01 15.19
CA TRP A 385 19.80 17.26 14.43
C TRP A 385 19.66 18.48 15.33
N ARG A 386 19.00 18.35 16.49
CA ARG A 386 18.95 19.40 17.51
C ARG A 386 20.34 19.78 17.99
N ASP A 387 21.16 18.79 18.33
CA ASP A 387 22.51 19.02 18.87
C ASP A 387 23.43 19.61 17.78
N SER A 388 23.32 19.14 16.53
CA SER A 388 24.02 19.74 15.38
C SER A 388 23.62 21.20 15.15
N PHE A 389 22.32 21.51 15.24
CA PHE A 389 21.82 22.89 15.16
C PHE A 389 22.30 23.74 16.34
N LEU A 390 22.24 23.24 17.57
CA LEU A 390 22.70 23.96 18.76
C LEU A 390 24.18 24.30 18.65
N ILE A 391 25.01 23.35 18.22
CA ILE A 391 26.44 23.61 17.99
C ILE A 391 26.63 24.67 16.89
N ALA A 392 25.91 24.56 15.76
CA ALA A 392 25.98 25.57 14.71
C ALA A 392 25.46 26.95 15.16
N ALA A 393 24.47 27.01 16.05
CA ALA A 393 23.93 28.24 16.60
C ALA A 393 24.88 28.88 17.62
N ILE A 394 25.53 28.09 18.47
CA ILE A 394 26.50 28.56 19.48
C ILE A 394 27.65 29.34 18.82
N PHE A 395 28.16 28.85 17.68
CA PHE A 395 29.26 29.52 16.97
C PHE A 395 28.77 30.45 15.87
N GLY A 396 27.67 30.12 15.20
CA GLY A 396 27.15 30.88 14.07
C GLY A 396 26.38 32.14 14.47
N ILE A 397 25.65 32.16 15.59
CA ILE A 397 24.98 33.40 16.04
C ILE A 397 26.03 34.46 16.40
N PRO A 398 27.09 34.17 17.17
CA PRO A 398 28.20 35.10 17.35
C PRO A 398 28.83 35.52 16.02
N ALA A 399 29.06 34.59 15.08
CA ALA A 399 29.59 34.95 13.76
C ALA A 399 28.67 35.94 13.02
N MET A 400 27.35 35.75 13.08
CA MET A 400 26.36 36.67 12.50
C MET A 400 26.37 38.04 13.17
N ILE A 401 26.43 38.08 14.51
CA ILE A 401 26.47 39.33 15.27
C ILE A 401 27.77 40.08 14.99
N ILE A 402 28.91 39.39 14.95
CA ILE A 402 30.21 39.97 14.67
C ILE A 402 30.24 40.53 13.26
N MET A 403 29.80 39.77 12.26
CA MET A 403 29.63 40.26 10.89
C MET A 403 28.76 41.53 10.85
N LEU A 404 27.62 41.55 11.56
CA LEU A 404 26.72 42.70 11.59
C LEU A 404 27.36 43.92 12.29
N VAL A 405 28.05 43.72 13.41
CA VAL A 405 28.75 44.77 14.14
C VAL A 405 29.89 45.35 13.31
N PHE A 406 30.69 44.51 12.64
CA PHE A 406 31.76 44.99 11.76
C PHE A 406 31.19 45.76 10.56
N MET A 407 30.11 45.26 9.95
CA MET A 407 29.40 45.95 8.86
C MET A 407 28.82 47.31 9.27
N PHE A 408 28.30 47.47 10.50
CA PHE A 408 27.75 48.74 10.98
C PHE A 408 28.80 49.71 11.52
N LYS A 409 29.82 49.21 12.21
CA LYS A 409 30.83 50.03 12.90
C LYS A 409 31.98 50.44 11.99
N TYR A 410 32.36 49.58 11.05
CA TYR A 410 33.45 49.81 10.11
C TYR A 410 32.90 49.80 8.67
N LYS A 411 32.34 50.93 8.23
CA LYS A 411 31.90 51.12 6.83
C LYS A 411 33.05 50.98 5.82
N ASP A 412 34.29 51.27 6.26
CA ASP A 412 35.53 51.03 5.52
C ASP A 412 36.28 49.84 6.15
N HIS A 413 36.35 48.69 5.46
CA HIS A 413 37.11 47.51 5.92
C HIS A 413 38.62 47.77 6.07
N THR A 414 39.14 48.86 5.50
CA THR A 414 40.54 49.29 5.60
C THR A 414 40.89 49.91 6.96
N LYS A 415 39.90 50.27 7.78
CA LYS A 415 40.08 50.80 9.15
C LYS A 415 39.86 49.73 10.23
N ALA A 416 39.60 48.48 9.84
CA ALA A 416 39.44 47.39 10.77
C ALA A 416 40.79 47.05 11.44
N PRO A 417 40.81 46.67 12.73
CA PRO A 417 42.05 46.31 13.40
C PRO A 417 42.70 45.10 12.71
N HIS A 418 43.97 45.25 12.33
CA HIS A 418 44.79 44.21 11.73
C HIS A 418 45.73 43.61 12.78
N ILE A 419 45.86 42.28 12.81
CA ILE A 419 46.77 41.59 13.74
C ILE A 419 48.16 41.48 13.11
N THR A 420 48.20 41.13 11.83
CA THR A 420 49.42 41.10 10.99
C THR A 420 49.06 41.64 9.60
N ALA A 421 50.06 42.03 8.81
CA ALA A 421 49.86 42.37 7.40
C ALA A 421 49.21 41.15 6.69
N GLY A 422 48.02 41.32 6.12
CA GLY A 422 47.24 40.24 5.49
C GLY A 422 46.09 39.67 6.31
N LEU A 423 46.00 39.92 7.62
CA LEU A 423 44.99 39.31 8.49
C LEU A 423 44.26 40.35 9.36
N SER A 424 42.97 40.57 9.07
CA SER A 424 42.07 41.33 9.94
C SER A 424 41.63 40.51 11.15
N VAL A 425 41.33 41.19 12.26
CA VAL A 425 40.71 40.59 13.45
C VAL A 425 39.37 39.92 13.07
N GLU A 426 38.61 40.53 12.15
CA GLU A 426 37.35 39.99 11.63
C GLU A 426 37.54 38.59 11.02
N ASN A 427 38.44 38.46 10.04
CA ASN A 427 38.68 37.19 9.34
C ASN A 427 39.23 36.11 10.27
N LEU A 428 40.07 36.48 11.25
CA LEU A 428 40.57 35.52 12.24
C LEU A 428 39.44 35.00 13.14
N ILE A 429 38.61 35.89 13.67
CA ILE A 429 37.48 35.50 14.52
C ILE A 429 36.47 34.66 13.71
N MET A 430 36.17 35.06 12.48
CA MET A 430 35.28 34.32 11.59
C MET A 430 35.84 32.95 11.25
N PHE A 431 37.14 32.81 11.00
CA PHE A 431 37.79 31.52 10.82
C PHE A 431 37.68 30.63 12.07
N LEU A 432 37.94 31.18 13.26
CA LEU A 432 37.84 30.45 14.53
C LEU A 432 36.41 29.99 14.83
N LEU A 433 35.39 30.79 14.47
CA LEU A 433 33.98 30.43 14.67
C LEU A 433 33.46 29.49 13.58
N ALA A 434 33.90 29.65 12.32
CA ALA A 434 33.46 28.82 11.21
C ALA A 434 34.03 27.40 11.26
N THR A 435 35.27 27.22 11.73
CA THR A 435 35.97 25.93 11.69
C THR A 435 35.27 24.83 12.52
N PRO A 436 34.86 25.06 13.78
CA PRO A 436 34.07 24.10 14.54
C PRO A 436 32.74 23.76 13.87
N VAL A 437 32.07 24.73 13.25
CA VAL A 437 30.79 24.51 12.57
C VAL A 437 30.99 23.65 11.32
N GLN A 438 32.00 23.96 10.50
CA GLN A 438 32.35 23.22 9.29
C GLN A 438 32.66 21.74 9.58
N ILE A 439 33.43 21.47 10.65
CA ILE A 439 33.92 20.12 10.94
C ILE A 439 32.93 19.34 11.79
N ILE A 440 32.41 19.91 12.89
CA ILE A 440 31.58 19.19 13.86
C ILE A 440 30.12 19.14 13.39
N SER A 441 29.51 20.30 13.10
CA SER A 441 28.13 20.35 12.63
C SER A 441 28.01 19.81 11.19
N GLY A 442 28.96 20.18 10.33
CA GLY A 442 29.01 19.74 8.94
C GLY A 442 29.21 18.23 8.77
N ARG A 443 29.83 17.51 9.72
CA ARG A 443 30.15 16.07 9.62
C ARG A 443 28.98 15.22 9.12
N TYR A 444 27.78 15.47 9.63
CA TYR A 444 26.60 14.70 9.24
C TYR A 444 26.23 14.91 7.77
N PHE A 445 26.32 16.14 7.28
CA PHE A 445 26.08 16.49 5.89
C PHE A 445 27.13 15.89 4.96
N TYR A 446 28.42 15.93 5.34
CA TYR A 446 29.50 15.30 4.57
C TYR A 446 29.29 13.80 4.38
N VAL A 447 28.99 13.07 5.47
CA VAL A 447 28.75 11.63 5.40
C VAL A 447 27.57 11.32 4.48
N GLN A 448 26.51 12.13 4.52
CA GLN A 448 25.31 11.92 3.72
C GLN A 448 25.51 12.29 2.24
N ALA A 449 26.24 13.37 1.96
CA ALA A 449 26.64 13.78 0.62
C ALA A 449 27.54 12.72 -0.05
N PHE A 450 28.52 12.19 0.68
CA PHE A 450 29.41 11.14 0.17
C PHE A 450 28.65 9.85 -0.17
N LYS A 451 27.73 9.43 0.70
CA LYS A 451 26.83 8.30 0.41
C LYS A 451 25.99 8.54 -0.83
N SER A 452 25.40 9.74 -0.98
CA SER A 452 24.59 10.10 -2.14
C SER A 452 25.37 9.99 -3.45
N LEU A 453 26.60 10.53 -3.48
CA LEU A 453 27.50 10.49 -4.63
C LEU A 453 27.93 9.06 -4.97
N LYS A 454 28.21 8.21 -3.96
CA LYS A 454 28.51 6.79 -4.18
C LYS A 454 27.40 6.06 -4.94
N HIS A 455 26.14 6.44 -4.71
CA HIS A 455 24.98 5.90 -5.41
C HIS A 455 24.63 6.63 -6.72
N LYS A 456 25.53 7.47 -7.27
CA LYS A 456 25.33 8.26 -8.50
C LYS A 456 24.07 9.16 -8.46
N THR A 457 23.73 9.68 -7.28
CA THR A 457 22.62 10.62 -7.10
C THR A 457 23.12 11.91 -6.46
N ALA A 458 22.68 13.07 -6.96
CA ALA A 458 22.98 14.36 -6.35
C ALA A 458 21.78 14.79 -5.48
N ASN A 459 22.01 14.94 -4.17
CA ASN A 459 20.99 15.36 -3.21
C ASN A 459 21.26 16.77 -2.68
N MET A 460 20.36 17.28 -1.85
CA MET A 460 20.49 18.58 -1.21
C MET A 460 21.75 18.69 -0.32
N ASP A 461 22.12 17.61 0.37
CA ASP A 461 23.30 17.60 1.24
C ASP A 461 24.59 17.79 0.41
N VAL A 462 24.65 17.27 -0.82
CA VAL A 462 25.74 17.54 -1.78
C VAL A 462 25.85 19.02 -2.11
N LEU A 463 24.71 19.71 -2.34
CA LEU A 463 24.71 21.14 -2.66
C LEU A 463 25.25 21.99 -1.49
N VAL A 464 24.77 21.70 -0.27
CA VAL A 464 25.19 22.41 0.95
C VAL A 464 26.67 22.16 1.23
N VAL A 465 27.12 20.91 1.15
CA VAL A 465 28.54 20.55 1.33
C VAL A 465 29.41 21.23 0.26
N LEU A 466 29.01 21.22 -1.01
CA LEU A 466 29.76 21.88 -2.07
C LEU A 466 29.90 23.39 -1.82
N ALA A 467 28.81 24.08 -1.50
CA ALA A 467 28.82 25.53 -1.25
C ALA A 467 29.70 25.90 -0.05
N THR A 468 29.50 25.22 1.08
CA THR A 468 30.26 25.48 2.32
C THR A 468 31.73 25.13 2.19
N THR A 469 32.07 24.02 1.52
CA THR A 469 33.46 23.60 1.32
C THR A 469 34.20 24.55 0.39
N ILE A 470 33.59 24.94 -0.74
CA ILE A 470 34.20 25.88 -1.69
C ILE A 470 34.43 27.23 -1.02
N ALA A 471 33.41 27.78 -0.33
CA ALA A 471 33.53 29.05 0.36
C ALA A 471 34.62 29.03 1.44
N TYR A 472 34.68 27.96 2.23
CA TYR A 472 35.65 27.82 3.32
C TYR A 472 37.08 27.66 2.79
N ILE A 473 37.32 26.79 1.79
CA ILE A 473 38.64 26.59 1.19
C ILE A 473 39.12 27.85 0.47
N TYR A 474 38.25 28.49 -0.32
CA TYR A 474 38.57 29.77 -0.98
C TYR A 474 39.03 30.82 0.04
N SER A 475 38.30 30.95 1.14
CA SER A 475 38.60 31.92 2.20
C SER A 475 39.96 31.67 2.86
N ILE A 476 40.30 30.40 3.11
CA ILE A 476 41.63 30.04 3.63
C ILE A 476 42.72 30.40 2.64
N ILE A 477 42.57 30.03 1.36
CA ILE A 477 43.60 30.27 0.34
C ILE A 477 43.85 31.77 0.18
N VAL A 478 42.79 32.57 0.06
CA VAL A 478 42.88 34.01 -0.18
C VAL A 478 43.50 34.75 1.01
N VAL A 479 43.18 34.36 2.25
CA VAL A 479 43.82 34.90 3.46
C VAL A 479 45.31 34.51 3.54
N ILE A 480 45.66 33.26 3.22
CA ILE A 480 47.07 32.81 3.23
C ILE A 480 47.89 33.57 2.16
N VAL A 481 47.37 33.71 0.95
CA VAL A 481 48.04 34.45 -0.13
C VAL A 481 48.29 35.91 0.27
N ASN A 482 47.28 36.58 0.84
CA ASN A 482 47.43 37.98 1.28
C ASN A 482 48.38 38.14 2.48
N MET A 483 48.47 37.13 3.35
CA MET A 483 49.48 37.09 4.44
C MET A 483 50.90 36.95 3.89
N ILE A 484 51.12 36.12 2.86
CA ILE A 484 52.42 35.97 2.19
C ILE A 484 52.82 37.27 1.47
N MET A 485 51.86 37.90 0.78
CA MET A 485 52.09 39.14 0.02
C MET A 485 52.16 40.40 0.90
N LYS A 486 51.85 40.31 2.20
CA LYS A 486 51.78 41.42 3.17
C LYS A 486 50.84 42.56 2.72
N VAL A 487 49.73 42.18 2.10
CA VAL A 487 48.70 43.07 1.55
C VAL A 487 47.59 43.31 2.59
N PRO A 488 46.78 44.38 2.54
CA PRO A 488 45.56 44.49 3.34
C PRO A 488 44.65 43.25 3.26
N SER A 489 43.92 42.98 4.35
CA SER A 489 43.12 41.75 4.49
C SER A 489 42.02 41.66 3.41
N PRO A 490 41.89 40.51 2.73
CA PRO A 490 40.90 40.32 1.68
C PRO A 490 39.49 40.07 2.24
N MET A 491 38.47 40.23 1.40
CA MET A 491 37.12 39.76 1.71
C MET A 491 37.09 38.22 1.66
N ALA A 492 36.78 37.61 2.79
CA ALA A 492 36.64 36.17 2.93
C ALA A 492 35.17 35.78 3.14
N PHE A 493 34.79 34.59 2.69
CA PHE A 493 33.43 34.03 2.79
C PHE A 493 33.30 33.03 3.95
N PHE A 494 33.97 33.31 5.08
CA PHE A 494 33.91 32.46 6.27
C PHE A 494 32.52 32.44 6.93
N ASP A 495 31.67 33.42 6.63
CA ASP A 495 30.28 33.53 7.08
C ASP A 495 29.35 32.48 6.46
N VAL A 496 29.63 32.05 5.22
CA VAL A 496 28.78 31.14 4.46
C VAL A 496 28.59 29.79 5.15
N SER A 497 29.66 29.23 5.72
CA SER A 497 29.64 27.95 6.44
C SER A 497 28.74 27.95 7.68
N PRO A 498 28.99 28.82 8.69
CA PRO A 498 28.17 28.85 9.90
C PRO A 498 26.72 29.23 9.62
N MET A 499 26.46 30.11 8.63
CA MET A 499 25.08 30.47 8.25
C MET A 499 24.33 29.31 7.61
N LEU A 500 24.90 28.66 6.59
CA LEU A 500 24.24 27.56 5.89
C LEU A 500 23.97 26.37 6.82
N PHE A 501 24.97 25.92 7.60
CA PHE A 501 24.77 24.78 8.49
C PHE A 501 23.79 25.08 9.63
N MET A 502 23.76 26.30 10.16
CA MET A 502 22.78 26.69 11.17
C MET A 502 21.36 26.66 10.61
N PHE A 503 21.11 27.31 9.48
CA PHE A 503 19.78 27.43 8.90
C PHE A 503 19.25 26.12 8.32
N VAL A 504 20.10 25.35 7.64
CA VAL A 504 19.74 24.02 7.15
C VAL A 504 19.55 23.04 8.31
N GLY A 505 20.41 23.11 9.33
CA GLY A 505 20.29 22.31 10.56
C GLY A 505 18.98 22.60 11.30
N LEU A 506 18.57 23.87 11.40
CA LEU A 506 17.28 24.27 11.93
C LEU A 506 16.12 23.67 11.12
N GLY A 507 16.20 23.74 9.79
CA GLY A 507 15.21 23.14 8.89
C GLY A 507 15.04 21.64 9.11
N ARG A 508 16.15 20.89 9.19
CA ARG A 508 16.16 19.43 9.47
C ARG A 508 15.63 19.12 10.87
N TRP A 509 15.98 19.92 11.87
CA TRP A 509 15.47 19.73 13.22
C TRP A 509 13.95 19.96 13.28
N LEU A 510 13.44 21.01 12.64
CA LEU A 510 12.00 21.27 12.53
C LEU A 510 11.27 20.16 11.76
N GLU A 511 11.84 19.68 10.66
CA GLU A 511 11.34 18.55 9.88
C GLU A 511 11.14 17.32 10.77
N HIS A 512 12.19 16.88 11.46
CA HIS A 512 12.12 15.67 12.28
C HIS A 512 11.26 15.87 13.54
N THR A 513 11.17 17.10 14.06
CA THR A 513 10.26 17.44 15.16
C THR A 513 8.80 17.36 14.73
N ALA A 514 8.48 17.82 13.52
CA ALA A 514 7.13 17.70 12.96
C ALA A 514 6.74 16.23 12.78
N LYS A 515 7.65 15.40 12.24
CA LYS A 515 7.47 13.95 12.07
C LYS A 515 7.34 13.19 13.41
N ALA A 516 8.05 13.63 14.44
CA ALA A 516 7.95 13.04 15.77
C ALA A 516 6.61 13.37 16.44
N LYS A 517 6.14 14.62 16.35
CA LYS A 517 4.87 15.07 16.95
C LYS A 517 3.62 14.47 16.29
N THR A 518 3.71 14.00 15.05
CA THR A 518 2.62 13.27 14.37
C THR A 518 2.60 11.80 14.79
N SER A 519 3.77 11.20 15.07
CA SER A 519 3.90 9.85 15.64
C SER A 519 3.33 9.75 17.07
N ASP A 520 3.23 10.88 17.80
CA ASP A 520 2.59 10.91 19.12
C ASP A 520 1.07 10.58 19.06
N ALA A 521 0.40 10.83 17.94
CA ALA A 521 -1.01 10.45 17.75
C ALA A 521 -1.17 8.92 17.64
N LEU A 522 -0.26 8.25 16.92
CA LEU A 522 -0.15 6.79 16.90
C LEU A 522 0.13 6.22 18.30
N LYS A 523 1.04 6.85 19.05
CA LYS A 523 1.35 6.44 20.42
C LYS A 523 0.13 6.51 21.34
N LYS A 524 -0.74 7.50 21.15
CA LYS A 524 -2.01 7.59 21.90
C LYS A 524 -2.94 6.42 21.58
N LEU A 525 -3.02 5.97 20.33
CA LEU A 525 -3.81 4.80 19.94
C LEU A 525 -3.24 3.51 20.57
N LEU A 526 -1.92 3.34 20.58
CA LEU A 526 -1.25 2.21 21.23
C LEU A 526 -1.48 2.19 22.75
N SER A 527 -1.56 3.35 23.40
CA SER A 527 -1.84 3.43 24.84
C SER A 527 -3.29 3.11 25.22
N LEU A 528 -4.18 2.91 24.25
CA LEU A 528 -5.56 2.51 24.51
C LEU A 528 -5.69 1.03 24.85
N GLN A 529 -4.76 0.19 24.40
CA GLN A 529 -4.79 -1.23 24.76
C GLN A 529 -4.26 -1.39 26.20
N PRO A 530 -5.04 -2.00 27.12
CA PRO A 530 -4.54 -2.27 28.46
C PRO A 530 -3.43 -3.33 28.39
N PRO A 531 -2.41 -3.23 29.26
CA PRO A 531 -1.30 -4.19 29.26
C PRO A 531 -1.71 -5.58 29.78
N GLN A 532 -2.81 -5.68 30.52
CA GLN A 532 -3.27 -6.87 31.22
C GLN A 532 -4.79 -7.04 31.07
N GLY A 533 -5.27 -8.28 31.19
CA GLY A 533 -6.68 -8.63 31.28
C GLY A 533 -6.91 -9.73 32.33
N THR A 534 -8.13 -9.79 32.86
CA THR A 534 -8.50 -10.77 33.91
C THR A 534 -9.19 -11.97 33.29
N LEU A 535 -8.47 -13.09 33.20
CA LEU A 535 -8.99 -14.38 32.74
C LEU A 535 -9.83 -15.04 33.84
N VAL A 536 -10.97 -15.60 33.48
CA VAL A 536 -11.86 -16.32 34.40
C VAL A 536 -12.19 -17.72 33.90
N LYS A 537 -12.26 -18.69 34.81
CA LYS A 537 -12.85 -20.01 34.54
C LYS A 537 -14.23 -20.10 35.17
N LEU A 538 -15.21 -20.52 34.38
CA LEU A 538 -16.59 -20.72 34.83
C LEU A 538 -16.88 -22.20 35.07
N ASP A 539 -17.68 -22.50 36.09
CA ASP A 539 -18.27 -23.82 36.30
C ASP A 539 -19.44 -24.06 35.34
N SER A 540 -19.88 -25.30 35.24
CA SER A 540 -21.11 -25.76 34.55
C SER A 540 -22.37 -24.95 34.91
N THR A 541 -22.38 -24.32 36.10
CA THR A 541 -23.46 -23.45 36.61
C THR A 541 -23.25 -21.96 36.29
N GLY A 542 -22.17 -21.58 35.61
CA GLY A 542 -21.86 -20.18 35.25
C GLY A 542 -21.22 -19.35 36.36
N LYS A 543 -20.79 -19.96 37.46
CA LYS A 543 -20.09 -19.29 38.58
C LYS A 543 -18.57 -19.28 38.36
N ILE A 544 -17.90 -18.21 38.76
CA ILE A 544 -16.45 -18.05 38.64
C ILE A 544 -15.72 -18.96 39.64
N ILE A 545 -14.84 -19.83 39.14
CA ILE A 545 -14.00 -20.75 39.91
C ILE A 545 -12.63 -20.13 40.21
N GLU A 546 -12.02 -19.50 39.20
CA GLU A 546 -10.65 -18.99 39.25
C GLU A 546 -10.57 -17.67 38.48
N GLU A 547 -9.86 -16.68 39.03
CA GLU A 547 -9.53 -15.41 38.38
C GLU A 547 -8.00 -15.27 38.30
N LYS A 548 -7.45 -15.03 37.11
CA LYS A 548 -6.02 -14.87 36.89
C LYS A 548 -5.75 -13.66 36.01
N ILE A 549 -4.91 -12.76 36.47
CA ILE A 549 -4.45 -11.61 35.67
C ILE A 549 -3.39 -12.12 34.69
N VAL A 550 -3.61 -11.89 33.40
CA VAL A 550 -2.70 -12.27 32.31
C VAL A 550 -2.35 -11.04 31.48
N LEU A 551 -1.17 -11.04 30.85
CA LEU A 551 -0.82 -9.99 29.89
C LEU A 551 -1.77 -10.07 28.68
N ALA A 552 -2.12 -8.92 28.09
CA ALA A 552 -3.06 -8.87 26.96
C ALA A 552 -2.60 -9.70 25.75
N GLN A 553 -1.29 -9.88 25.58
CA GLN A 553 -0.69 -10.70 24.52
C GLN A 553 -0.81 -12.22 24.75
N LEU A 554 -1.14 -12.64 25.97
CA LEU A 554 -1.33 -14.04 26.35
C LEU A 554 -2.78 -14.49 26.28
N ILE A 555 -3.69 -13.57 25.95
CA ILE A 555 -5.11 -13.85 25.79
C ILE A 555 -5.30 -14.64 24.49
N GLN A 556 -5.96 -15.78 24.59
CA GLN A 556 -6.26 -16.66 23.46
C GLN A 556 -7.71 -16.51 23.02
N ARG A 557 -8.02 -16.98 21.81
CA ARG A 557 -9.38 -17.02 21.30
C ARG A 557 -10.25 -17.92 22.20
N ASN A 558 -11.50 -17.50 22.43
CA ASN A 558 -12.45 -18.13 23.35
C ASN A 558 -12.14 -18.03 24.85
N ASP A 559 -11.05 -17.37 25.25
CA ASP A 559 -10.82 -17.06 26.67
C ASP A 559 -11.98 -16.23 27.23
N LEU A 560 -12.38 -16.53 28.46
CA LEU A 560 -13.40 -15.77 29.18
C LEU A 560 -12.72 -14.70 30.02
N LEU A 561 -13.09 -13.45 29.78
CA LEU A 561 -12.46 -12.29 30.40
C LEU A 561 -13.50 -11.54 31.23
N LYS A 562 -13.15 -11.23 32.46
CA LYS A 562 -13.96 -10.37 33.34
C LYS A 562 -13.45 -8.94 33.22
N VAL A 563 -14.37 -8.01 32.95
CA VAL A 563 -14.07 -6.58 32.87
C VAL A 563 -14.93 -5.85 33.89
N GLN A 564 -14.27 -5.13 34.80
CA GLN A 564 -14.92 -4.37 35.87
C GLN A 564 -15.38 -2.98 35.38
N PRO A 565 -16.33 -2.33 36.08
CA PRO A 565 -16.67 -0.94 35.82
C PRO A 565 -15.43 -0.03 35.85
N GLY A 566 -15.25 0.81 34.84
CA GLY A 566 -14.10 1.70 34.67
C GLY A 566 -12.87 1.08 34.03
N GLU A 567 -12.81 -0.25 33.85
CA GLU A 567 -11.70 -0.92 33.17
C GLU A 567 -11.79 -0.77 31.65
N THR A 568 -10.63 -0.83 31.00
CA THR A 568 -10.54 -0.85 29.54
C THR A 568 -10.63 -2.29 29.05
N ILE A 569 -11.42 -2.52 28.00
CA ILE A 569 -11.61 -3.85 27.42
C ILE A 569 -10.30 -4.28 26.73
N PRO A 570 -9.72 -5.46 27.08
CA PRO A 570 -8.37 -5.82 26.62
C PRO A 570 -8.28 -6.32 25.18
N THR A 571 -9.35 -6.93 24.67
CA THR A 571 -9.39 -7.53 23.32
C THR A 571 -10.82 -7.49 22.79
N ASP A 572 -11.03 -7.76 21.50
CA ASP A 572 -12.37 -7.81 20.93
C ASP A 572 -13.11 -9.08 21.36
N GLY A 573 -14.39 -8.94 21.69
CA GLY A 573 -15.15 -10.10 22.17
C GLY A 573 -16.65 -9.91 22.19
N ARG A 574 -17.33 -10.92 22.71
CA ARG A 574 -18.79 -10.96 22.83
C ARG A 574 -19.20 -11.14 24.27
N ILE A 575 -20.12 -10.32 24.76
CA ILE A 575 -20.62 -10.40 26.14
C ILE A 575 -21.39 -11.71 26.30
N ILE A 576 -21.05 -12.49 27.31
CA ILE A 576 -21.78 -13.71 27.70
C ILE A 576 -22.64 -13.44 28.93
N ASN A 577 -22.16 -12.61 29.85
CA ASN A 577 -22.86 -12.30 31.08
C ASN A 577 -22.64 -10.83 31.47
N GLY A 578 -23.67 -10.19 32.04
CA GLY A 578 -23.68 -8.78 32.40
C GLY A 578 -24.30 -7.87 31.32
N VAL A 579 -24.67 -6.67 31.76
CA VAL A 579 -25.13 -5.56 30.92
C VAL A 579 -24.34 -4.33 31.33
N THR A 580 -23.93 -3.53 30.35
CA THR A 580 -23.07 -2.36 30.58
C THR A 580 -23.36 -1.26 29.56
N SER A 581 -22.90 -0.05 29.84
CA SER A 581 -22.63 0.96 28.81
C SER A 581 -21.11 1.05 28.55
N CYS A 582 -20.73 1.14 27.28
CA CYS A 582 -19.33 1.23 26.85
C CYS A 582 -19.04 2.61 26.25
N ASP A 583 -17.98 3.25 26.73
CA ASP A 583 -17.41 4.44 26.10
C ASP A 583 -16.50 4.03 24.95
N GLU A 584 -17.06 4.13 23.73
CA GLU A 584 -16.36 3.89 22.49
C GLU A 584 -15.82 5.18 21.85
N SER A 585 -15.90 6.32 22.54
CA SER A 585 -15.61 7.67 22.00
C SER A 585 -14.21 7.85 21.43
N LEU A 586 -13.24 7.04 21.82
CA LEU A 586 -11.87 7.14 21.30
C LEU A 586 -11.70 6.43 19.95
N ILE A 587 -12.54 5.43 19.66
CA ILE A 587 -12.51 4.63 18.44
C ILE A 587 -13.61 5.12 17.49
N THR A 588 -14.86 5.16 17.97
CA THR A 588 -16.02 5.62 17.21
C THR A 588 -16.17 7.13 17.24
N GLY A 589 -15.54 7.85 18.19
CA GLY A 589 -15.65 9.31 18.22
C GLY A 589 -17.03 9.85 18.57
N GLU A 590 -17.94 9.00 19.04
CA GLU A 590 -19.25 9.37 19.58
C GLU A 590 -19.11 9.69 21.06
N SER A 591 -19.63 10.81 21.52
CA SER A 591 -19.43 11.25 22.91
C SER A 591 -20.40 10.60 23.91
N MET A 592 -21.43 9.89 23.42
CA MET A 592 -22.40 9.21 24.26
C MET A 592 -22.00 7.73 24.40
N PRO A 593 -22.01 7.19 25.63
CA PRO A 593 -21.86 5.76 25.86
C PRO A 593 -22.88 4.92 25.09
N VAL A 594 -22.44 3.76 24.59
CA VAL A 594 -23.29 2.82 23.86
C VAL A 594 -23.66 1.67 24.80
N ASP A 595 -24.96 1.42 24.96
CA ASP A 595 -25.46 0.31 25.77
C ASP A 595 -25.17 -1.05 25.12
N LYS A 596 -24.68 -2.00 25.92
CA LYS A 596 -24.28 -3.35 25.50
C LYS A 596 -24.95 -4.38 26.40
N THR A 597 -25.70 -5.28 25.76
CA THR A 597 -26.40 -6.40 26.40
C THR A 597 -25.72 -7.73 26.10
N ILE A 598 -26.21 -8.82 26.70
CA ILE A 598 -25.70 -10.16 26.47
C ILE A 598 -25.76 -10.51 24.97
N GLY A 599 -24.65 -11.01 24.44
CA GLY A 599 -24.49 -11.30 23.01
C GLY A 599 -24.06 -10.10 22.16
N ALA A 600 -23.93 -8.90 22.71
CA ALA A 600 -23.37 -7.75 22.00
C ALA A 600 -21.86 -7.88 21.83
N GLN A 601 -21.33 -7.30 20.75
CA GLN A 601 -19.90 -7.24 20.47
C GLN A 601 -19.29 -6.01 21.13
N VAL A 602 -18.10 -6.19 21.72
CA VAL A 602 -17.30 -5.17 22.37
C VAL A 602 -15.91 -5.13 21.74
N VAL A 603 -15.33 -3.94 21.67
CA VAL A 603 -14.07 -3.68 20.97
C VAL A 603 -12.95 -3.44 22.00
N GLY A 604 -11.78 -4.02 21.77
CA GLY A 604 -10.60 -3.79 22.59
C GLY A 604 -10.16 -2.33 22.56
N GLY A 605 -9.85 -1.77 23.72
CA GLY A 605 -9.47 -0.37 23.92
C GLY A 605 -10.62 0.57 24.27
N THR A 606 -11.88 0.12 24.24
CA THR A 606 -13.03 0.89 24.76
C THR A 606 -13.12 0.76 26.27
N LYS A 607 -13.74 1.74 26.95
CA LYS A 607 -13.91 1.68 28.41
C LYS A 607 -15.27 1.12 28.78
N ASN A 608 -15.27 0.14 29.66
CA ASN A 608 -16.46 -0.33 30.34
C ASN A 608 -16.86 0.72 31.38
N LEU A 609 -18.08 1.26 31.35
CA LEU A 609 -18.52 2.28 32.31
C LEU A 609 -19.34 1.66 33.43
N ASP A 610 -20.44 0.99 33.07
CA ASP A 610 -21.44 0.51 34.04
C ASP A 610 -21.41 -1.01 34.19
N GLY A 611 -21.50 -1.55 35.39
CA GLY A 611 -21.64 -3.01 35.58
C GLY A 611 -20.39 -3.85 35.24
N SER A 612 -20.32 -5.04 35.86
CA SER A 612 -19.27 -6.03 35.57
C SER A 612 -19.75 -6.94 34.43
N ILE A 613 -18.92 -7.12 33.41
CA ILE A 613 -19.22 -8.02 32.30
C ILE A 613 -18.24 -9.18 32.23
N ILE A 614 -18.72 -10.31 31.72
CA ILE A 614 -17.90 -11.45 31.31
C ILE A 614 -18.05 -11.57 29.80
N MET A 615 -16.93 -11.47 29.10
CA MET A 615 -16.86 -11.51 27.65
C MET A 615 -16.03 -12.69 27.16
N ARG A 616 -16.39 -13.25 26.02
CA ARG A 616 -15.57 -14.22 25.29
C ARG A 616 -14.67 -13.50 24.30
N ALA A 617 -13.37 -13.72 24.36
CA ALA A 617 -12.43 -13.22 23.36
C ALA A 617 -12.76 -13.83 21.99
N THR A 618 -12.97 -12.98 20.99
CA THR A 618 -13.29 -13.39 19.61
C THR A 618 -12.10 -13.20 18.67
N HIS A 619 -11.46 -12.04 18.74
CA HIS A 619 -10.24 -11.69 18.03
C HIS A 619 -9.21 -11.23 19.06
N VAL A 620 -7.96 -11.67 18.88
CA VAL A 620 -6.84 -11.42 19.81
C VAL A 620 -5.59 -11.04 19.02
N GLY A 621 -4.58 -10.48 19.71
CA GLY A 621 -3.31 -10.15 19.05
C GLY A 621 -3.47 -9.19 17.87
N GLN A 622 -2.92 -9.57 16.71
CA GLN A 622 -2.95 -8.76 15.49
C GLN A 622 -4.35 -8.65 14.86
N GLU A 623 -5.26 -9.54 15.21
CA GLU A 623 -6.62 -9.57 14.64
C GLU A 623 -7.58 -8.59 15.32
N THR A 624 -7.19 -7.98 16.46
CA THR A 624 -8.03 -6.98 17.12
C THR A 624 -8.24 -5.74 16.25
N ALA A 625 -9.44 -5.15 16.31
CA ALA A 625 -9.81 -3.96 15.54
C ALA A 625 -8.82 -2.81 15.77
N LEU A 626 -8.36 -2.60 17.01
CA LEU A 626 -7.36 -1.58 17.33
C LEU A 626 -6.01 -1.85 16.64
N LYS A 627 -5.54 -3.11 16.59
CA LYS A 627 -4.30 -3.48 15.91
C LYS A 627 -4.41 -3.40 14.40
N GLN A 628 -5.56 -3.76 13.84
CA GLN A 628 -5.87 -3.52 12.43
C GLN A 628 -5.79 -2.02 12.11
N ILE A 629 -6.42 -1.16 12.93
CA ILE A 629 -6.33 0.31 12.76
C ILE A 629 -4.86 0.77 12.78
N ILE A 630 -4.05 0.28 13.72
CA ILE A 630 -2.63 0.65 13.81
C ILE A 630 -1.87 0.22 12.56
N ARG A 631 -2.03 -1.04 12.13
CA ARG A 631 -1.41 -1.57 10.90
C ARG A 631 -1.78 -0.72 9.68
N LEU A 632 -3.05 -0.37 9.53
CA LEU A 632 -3.52 0.47 8.43
C LEU A 632 -2.91 1.87 8.45
N VAL A 633 -2.72 2.47 9.63
CA VAL A 633 -2.07 3.78 9.75
C VAL A 633 -0.55 3.68 9.52
N GLU A 634 0.09 2.58 9.89
CA GLU A 634 1.50 2.32 9.59
C GLU A 634 1.72 2.13 8.08
N ASP A 635 0.88 1.33 7.42
CA ASP A 635 0.89 1.14 5.96
C ASP A 635 0.59 2.46 5.20
N ALA A 636 -0.18 3.34 5.83
CA ALA A 636 -0.41 4.68 5.29
C ALA A 636 0.82 5.60 5.33
N GLN A 637 1.73 5.38 6.27
CA GLN A 637 2.94 6.19 6.43
C GLN A 637 4.08 5.73 5.53
N THR A 638 4.03 4.49 5.05
CA THR A 638 5.07 3.87 4.23
C THR A 638 4.85 4.12 2.73
N SER A 639 3.62 4.39 2.29
CA SER A 639 3.27 4.59 0.88
C SER A 639 3.45 6.05 0.41
N LYS A 640 4.27 6.24 -0.65
CA LYS A 640 4.58 7.55 -1.23
C LYS A 640 3.40 8.09 -2.06
N ALA A 641 3.04 9.36 -1.88
CA ALA A 641 2.03 10.03 -2.72
C ALA A 641 2.57 10.32 -4.14
N PRO A 642 1.75 10.26 -5.20
CA PRO A 642 2.17 10.60 -6.56
C PRO A 642 2.78 12.00 -6.68
N ILE A 643 2.21 13.01 -6.02
CA ILE A 643 2.76 14.37 -5.99
C ILE A 643 4.11 14.47 -5.25
N GLN A 644 4.40 13.54 -4.33
CA GLN A 644 5.73 13.42 -3.73
C GLN A 644 6.75 12.89 -4.73
N GLN A 645 6.38 11.89 -5.54
CA GLN A 645 7.26 11.37 -6.60
C GLN A 645 7.62 12.45 -7.64
N LEU A 646 6.67 13.34 -7.96
CA LEU A 646 6.95 14.51 -8.79
C LEU A 646 7.96 15.45 -8.12
N ALA A 647 7.81 15.71 -6.81
CA ALA A 647 8.75 16.52 -6.03
C ALA A 647 10.17 15.93 -6.06
N ASP A 648 10.27 14.62 -5.83
CA ASP A 648 11.54 13.88 -5.82
C ASP A 648 12.21 13.91 -7.20
N LYS A 649 11.42 13.77 -8.27
CA LYS A 649 11.91 13.88 -9.66
C LYS A 649 12.42 15.29 -9.96
N VAL A 650 11.67 16.33 -9.59
CA VAL A 650 12.08 17.73 -9.78
C VAL A 650 13.37 18.01 -9.00
N ALA A 651 13.45 17.61 -7.73
CA ALA A 651 14.64 17.80 -6.90
C ALA A 651 15.90 17.11 -7.49
N GLY A 652 15.73 15.92 -8.09
CA GLY A 652 16.83 15.18 -8.72
C GLY A 652 17.44 15.88 -9.95
N TYR A 653 16.63 16.54 -10.78
CA TYR A 653 17.13 17.34 -11.92
C TYR A 653 17.60 18.73 -11.50
N PHE A 654 17.02 19.27 -10.42
CA PHE A 654 17.29 20.63 -9.96
C PHE A 654 18.74 20.80 -9.46
N VAL A 655 19.30 19.82 -8.74
CA VAL A 655 20.67 19.94 -8.21
C VAL A 655 21.74 20.07 -9.32
N PRO A 656 21.80 19.18 -10.33
CA PRO A 656 22.72 19.36 -11.45
C PRO A 656 22.51 20.68 -12.20
N PHE A 657 21.25 21.06 -12.44
CA PHE A 657 20.90 22.32 -13.11
C PHE A 657 21.46 23.56 -12.39
N VAL A 658 21.32 23.61 -11.06
CA VAL A 658 21.85 24.70 -10.23
C VAL A 658 23.37 24.75 -10.26
N VAL A 659 24.04 23.60 -10.16
CA VAL A 659 25.50 23.53 -10.25
C VAL A 659 25.96 24.03 -11.63
N SER A 660 25.28 23.65 -12.72
CA SER A 660 25.57 24.15 -14.06
C SER A 660 25.39 25.67 -14.16
N ILE A 661 24.33 26.25 -13.60
CA ILE A 661 24.13 27.71 -13.58
C ILE A 661 25.22 28.40 -12.74
N SER A 662 25.61 27.84 -11.60
CA SER A 662 26.68 28.40 -10.76
C SER A 662 28.02 28.44 -11.51
N VAL A 663 28.37 27.36 -12.21
CA VAL A 663 29.58 27.30 -13.07
C VAL A 663 29.48 28.27 -14.24
N LEU A 664 28.32 28.34 -14.91
CA LEU A 664 28.10 29.29 -15.99
C LEU A 664 28.23 30.73 -15.51
N THR A 665 27.68 31.04 -14.33
CA THR A 665 27.79 32.36 -13.68
C THR A 665 29.26 32.69 -13.42
N LEU A 666 30.02 31.76 -12.84
CA LEU A 666 31.47 31.92 -12.62
C LEU A 666 32.20 32.27 -13.93
N ILE A 667 31.96 31.53 -15.01
CA ILE A 667 32.60 31.75 -16.32
C ILE A 667 32.19 33.11 -16.91
N ILE A 668 30.90 33.44 -16.88
CA ILE A 668 30.39 34.72 -17.41
C ILE A 668 31.04 35.90 -16.69
N TYR A 669 31.10 35.89 -15.36
CA TYR A 669 31.72 37.00 -14.61
C TYR A 669 33.23 37.08 -14.80
N ILE A 670 33.92 35.95 -15.02
CA ILE A 670 35.34 35.97 -15.40
C ILE A 670 35.51 36.66 -16.77
N ILE A 671 34.72 36.27 -17.77
CA ILE A 671 34.79 36.85 -19.14
C ILE A 671 34.42 38.34 -19.11
N LEU A 672 33.32 38.70 -18.44
CA LEU A 672 32.87 40.08 -18.30
C LEU A 672 33.90 40.93 -17.55
N GLY A 673 34.52 40.37 -16.49
CA GLY A 673 35.55 41.03 -15.71
C GLY A 673 36.78 41.42 -16.54
N TYR A 674 37.21 40.57 -17.47
CA TYR A 674 38.33 40.88 -18.37
C TYR A 674 37.94 41.77 -19.56
N THR A 675 36.69 41.72 -20.02
CA THR A 675 36.24 42.46 -21.21
C THR A 675 35.73 43.87 -20.90
N ILE A 676 35.10 44.09 -19.74
CA ILE A 676 34.48 45.37 -19.34
C ILE A 676 34.92 45.74 -17.91
N PHE A 677 36.23 45.75 -17.66
CA PHE A 677 36.80 46.06 -16.35
C PHE A 677 36.33 47.42 -15.81
N ASP A 678 36.30 48.46 -16.64
CA ASP A 678 36.01 49.84 -16.22
C ASP A 678 34.56 50.06 -15.75
N LYS A 679 33.58 49.27 -16.23
CA LYS A 679 32.19 49.33 -15.73
C LYS A 679 31.98 48.47 -14.50
N ILE A 680 32.72 47.38 -14.37
CA ILE A 680 32.61 46.41 -13.28
C ILE A 680 33.38 46.89 -12.04
N GLU A 681 34.44 47.68 -12.21
CA GLU A 681 35.17 48.36 -11.13
C GLU A 681 34.21 49.15 -10.22
N LYS A 682 33.13 49.73 -10.78
CA LYS A 682 32.08 50.43 -10.04
C LYS A 682 31.24 49.53 -9.12
N TYR A 683 31.12 48.24 -9.42
CA TYR A 683 30.32 47.26 -8.65
C TYR A 683 31.18 46.34 -7.77
N SER A 684 32.51 46.50 -7.81
CA SER A 684 33.42 45.87 -6.88
C SER A 684 33.33 46.55 -5.50
N SER A 685 33.26 45.74 -4.45
CA SER A 685 33.20 46.24 -3.06
C SER A 685 34.47 46.98 -2.64
N TYR A 686 35.57 46.80 -3.38
CA TYR A 686 36.85 47.45 -3.11
C TYR A 686 36.82 48.98 -3.36
N TYR A 687 35.89 49.48 -4.17
CA TYR A 687 35.88 50.88 -4.67
C TYR A 687 34.64 51.72 -4.32
N HIS A 688 33.72 51.22 -3.48
CA HIS A 688 32.60 52.03 -2.94
C HIS A 688 33.03 53.02 -1.84
N SER A 689 34.17 53.71 -2.00
CA SER A 689 34.46 54.96 -1.27
C SER A 689 34.12 56.13 -2.20
N PRO A 690 33.12 56.97 -1.89
CA PRO A 690 32.87 58.18 -2.66
C PRO A 690 33.90 59.27 -2.29
N GLU A 691 34.32 59.98 -3.33
CA GLU A 691 34.95 61.30 -3.30
C GLU A 691 36.42 61.39 -2.86
N HIS A 692 37.29 61.23 -3.86
CA HIS A 692 38.42 62.11 -4.05
C HIS A 692 37.93 63.55 -4.20
N GLY A 693 38.23 64.38 -3.19
CA GLY A 693 38.12 65.83 -3.25
C GLY A 693 39.32 66.46 -2.56
N GLU A 694 40.16 67.09 -3.38
CA GLU A 694 41.12 68.16 -3.04
C GLU A 694 42.32 67.87 -2.11
N SER A 695 43.50 67.96 -2.76
CA SER A 695 44.75 68.58 -2.28
C SER A 695 45.06 68.59 -0.78
N SER A 696 46.02 67.75 -0.39
CA SER A 696 47.14 68.20 0.45
C SER A 696 48.31 67.23 0.35
N HIS A 697 49.50 67.82 0.24
CA HIS A 697 50.79 67.17 0.38
C HIS A 697 50.88 66.48 1.75
N ASP A 698 51.08 65.17 1.77
CA ASP A 698 51.82 64.50 2.83
C ASP A 698 52.64 63.36 2.21
N GLU A 699 53.86 63.72 1.83
CA GLU A 699 54.96 62.78 1.67
C GLU A 699 55.28 62.26 3.07
N ASN A 700 54.73 61.12 3.46
CA ASN A 700 55.42 60.06 4.21
C ASN A 700 54.41 59.01 4.68
N LEU A 701 54.71 57.75 4.35
CA LEU A 701 54.13 56.54 4.92
C LEU A 701 52.67 56.21 4.49
N ASN A 702 52.53 55.58 3.31
CA ASN A 702 51.64 54.43 3.12
C ASN A 702 51.77 53.94 1.66
N THR A 703 52.39 52.78 1.46
CA THR A 703 52.30 52.01 0.21
C THR A 703 50.83 51.72 -0.08
N ARG A 704 50.22 52.54 -0.95
CA ARG A 704 48.85 52.42 -1.41
C ARG A 704 48.74 51.19 -2.31
N TYR A 705 48.45 50.03 -1.72
CA TYR A 705 48.20 48.78 -2.45
C TYR A 705 46.99 48.97 -3.38
N LYS A 706 47.23 48.87 -4.69
CA LYS A 706 46.18 48.82 -5.71
C LYS A 706 45.95 47.33 -6.04
N PRO A 707 44.72 46.81 -5.88
CA PRO A 707 44.44 45.39 -6.04
C PRO A 707 44.69 44.99 -7.50
N SER A 708 45.19 43.78 -7.71
CA SER A 708 45.36 43.25 -9.06
C SER A 708 43.99 43.14 -9.74
N LYS A 709 43.93 43.45 -11.05
CA LYS A 709 42.72 43.25 -11.86
C LYS A 709 42.16 41.83 -11.70
N THR A 710 43.04 40.84 -11.58
CA THR A 710 42.68 39.43 -11.43
C THR A 710 42.01 39.11 -10.09
N GLU A 711 42.42 39.77 -9.01
CA GLU A 711 41.88 39.55 -7.66
C GLU A 711 40.43 40.01 -7.57
N VAL A 712 40.15 41.21 -8.10
CA VAL A 712 38.80 41.79 -8.12
C VAL A 712 37.82 40.96 -8.96
N ILE A 713 38.27 40.47 -10.13
CA ILE A 713 37.44 39.66 -11.02
C ILE A 713 37.10 38.31 -10.37
N LEU A 714 38.08 37.65 -9.76
CA LEU A 714 37.87 36.35 -9.13
C LEU A 714 36.97 36.47 -7.90
N GLU A 715 37.17 37.47 -7.04
CA GLU A 715 36.31 37.73 -5.89
C GLU A 715 34.84 37.88 -6.32
N LEU A 716 34.60 38.71 -7.33
CA LEU A 716 33.25 38.97 -7.85
C LEU A 716 32.61 37.71 -8.44
N ALA A 717 33.36 36.95 -9.24
CA ALA A 717 32.87 35.73 -9.88
C ALA A 717 32.54 34.65 -8.86
N PHE A 718 33.42 34.42 -7.87
CA PHE A 718 33.17 33.46 -6.79
C PHE A 718 32.00 33.90 -5.90
N ARG A 719 31.85 35.19 -5.61
CA ARG A 719 30.75 35.73 -4.81
C ARG A 719 29.39 35.39 -5.43
N TYR A 720 29.20 35.63 -6.72
CA TYR A 720 27.92 35.30 -7.39
C TYR A 720 27.74 33.79 -7.57
N ALA A 721 28.80 33.06 -7.94
CA ALA A 721 28.72 31.61 -8.09
C ALA A 721 28.32 30.90 -6.79
N ILE A 722 28.91 31.28 -5.65
CA ILE A 722 28.59 30.74 -4.32
C ILE A 722 27.19 31.18 -3.88
N THR A 723 26.79 32.43 -4.14
CA THR A 723 25.43 32.90 -3.83
C THR A 723 24.36 32.09 -4.59
N VAL A 724 24.56 31.81 -5.88
CA VAL A 724 23.68 30.95 -6.69
C VAL A 724 23.58 29.54 -6.11
N LEU A 725 24.73 28.98 -5.71
CA LEU A 725 24.78 27.64 -5.13
C LEU A 725 24.07 27.59 -3.75
N SER A 726 24.16 28.68 -2.99
CA SER A 726 23.58 28.81 -1.65
C SER A 726 22.08 29.06 -1.67
N ILE A 727 21.54 29.87 -2.58
CA ILE A 727 20.09 30.17 -2.62
C ILE A 727 19.27 28.97 -3.08
N ALA A 728 19.84 28.12 -3.92
CA ALA A 728 19.10 27.13 -4.68
C ALA A 728 18.96 25.77 -3.99
N CYS A 729 18.86 25.70 -2.65
CA CYS A 729 18.49 24.42 -2.05
C CYS A 729 16.99 24.12 -2.29
N PRO A 730 16.63 22.87 -2.62
CA PRO A 730 15.24 22.43 -2.72
C PRO A 730 14.68 21.90 -1.38
N CYS A 731 15.20 22.34 -0.22
CA CYS A 731 14.87 21.80 1.10
C CYS A 731 13.36 21.81 1.39
N ALA A 732 12.73 22.95 1.12
CA ALA A 732 11.29 23.16 1.33
C ALA A 732 10.44 22.31 0.37
N LEU A 733 10.97 22.00 -0.83
CA LEU A 733 10.28 21.23 -1.87
C LEU A 733 10.11 19.77 -1.45
N GLY A 734 11.17 19.15 -0.93
CA GLY A 734 11.12 17.78 -0.41
C GLY A 734 10.27 17.63 0.85
N LEU A 735 10.05 18.73 1.59
CA LEU A 735 9.23 18.77 2.81
C LEU A 735 7.75 19.06 2.57
N ALA A 736 7.43 19.70 1.45
CA ALA A 736 6.09 20.23 1.14
C ALA A 736 4.99 19.18 1.20
N THR A 737 5.23 18.02 0.58
CA THR A 737 4.25 16.93 0.50
C THR A 737 4.22 16.05 1.75
N PRO A 738 5.35 15.48 2.22
CA PRO A 738 5.31 14.49 3.31
C PRO A 738 4.75 15.07 4.61
N THR A 739 5.06 16.33 4.90
CA THR A 739 4.58 17.00 6.12
C THR A 739 3.07 17.20 6.09
N ALA A 740 2.52 17.64 4.95
CA ALA A 740 1.09 17.87 4.81
C ALA A 740 0.29 16.56 4.78
N VAL A 741 0.78 15.52 4.08
CA VAL A 741 0.16 14.19 4.07
C VAL A 741 0.12 13.61 5.48
N MET A 742 1.25 13.64 6.20
CA MET A 742 1.36 13.09 7.54
C MET A 742 0.48 13.80 8.58
N VAL A 743 0.37 15.15 8.51
CA VAL A 743 -0.57 15.89 9.37
C VAL A 743 -2.02 15.60 8.94
N GLY A 744 -2.30 15.52 7.63
CA GLY A 744 -3.61 15.23 7.09
C GLY A 744 -4.14 13.85 7.51
N THR A 745 -3.35 12.80 7.37
CA THR A 745 -3.72 11.44 7.79
C THR A 745 -3.84 11.33 9.31
N GLY A 746 -2.98 11.98 10.08
CA GLY A 746 -3.09 12.04 11.55
C GLY A 746 -4.37 12.75 12.02
N VAL A 747 -4.74 13.86 11.38
CA VAL A 747 -6.01 14.55 11.66
C VAL A 747 -7.21 13.70 11.23
N GLY A 748 -7.12 13.01 10.08
CA GLY A 748 -8.12 12.05 9.63
C GLY A 748 -8.37 10.96 10.67
N ALA A 749 -7.31 10.30 11.13
CA ALA A 749 -7.40 9.23 12.12
C ALA A 749 -8.05 9.71 13.42
N SER A 750 -7.70 10.91 13.91
CA SER A 750 -8.34 11.50 15.09
C SER A 750 -9.83 11.80 14.92
N ASN A 751 -10.32 11.87 13.69
CA ASN A 751 -11.75 12.06 13.36
C ASN A 751 -12.44 10.75 12.96
N GLY A 752 -11.77 9.58 13.04
CA GLY A 752 -12.32 8.28 12.63
C GLY A 752 -12.23 8.02 11.12
N ILE A 753 -11.37 8.72 10.40
CA ILE A 753 -11.14 8.58 8.96
C ILE A 753 -9.72 8.05 8.73
N LEU A 754 -9.59 6.76 8.45
CA LEU A 754 -8.31 6.12 8.21
C LEU A 754 -8.02 6.11 6.71
N ILE A 755 -6.88 6.64 6.31
CA ILE A 755 -6.50 6.76 4.90
C ILE A 755 -5.25 5.92 4.70
N LYS A 756 -5.33 4.85 3.90
CA LYS A 756 -4.22 3.92 3.63
C LYS A 756 -3.26 4.49 2.59
N GLY A 757 -2.57 5.56 2.95
CA GLY A 757 -1.45 6.06 2.17
C GLY A 757 -1.59 7.45 1.61
N GLY A 758 -0.49 7.92 1.02
CA GLY A 758 -0.44 9.20 0.32
C GLY A 758 -1.19 9.21 -1.02
N GLU A 759 -1.26 8.07 -1.72
CA GLU A 759 -1.95 7.97 -3.01
C GLU A 759 -3.48 8.08 -2.89
N PRO A 760 -4.17 7.33 -2.00
CA PRO A 760 -5.61 7.49 -1.82
C PRO A 760 -6.00 8.89 -1.35
N LEU A 761 -5.17 9.51 -0.50
CA LEU A 761 -5.36 10.89 -0.08
C LEU A 761 -5.35 11.86 -1.28
N GLU A 762 -4.44 11.69 -2.25
CA GLU A 762 -4.39 12.56 -3.42
C GLU A 762 -5.50 12.24 -4.44
N SER A 763 -5.75 10.95 -4.68
CA SER A 763 -6.81 10.48 -5.57
C SER A 763 -8.19 10.95 -5.10
N ALA A 764 -8.42 10.99 -3.79
CA ALA A 764 -9.67 11.46 -3.20
C ALA A 764 -10.00 12.94 -3.53
N HIS A 765 -8.99 13.78 -3.76
CA HIS A 765 -9.20 15.18 -4.15
C HIS A 765 -9.72 15.31 -5.59
N LYS A 766 -9.37 14.34 -6.45
CA LYS A 766 -9.69 14.33 -7.89
C LYS A 766 -10.95 13.51 -8.21
N ILE A 767 -11.65 12.98 -7.21
CA ILE A 767 -12.89 12.22 -7.41
C ILE A 767 -13.90 13.11 -8.16
N GLY A 768 -14.45 12.57 -9.24
CA GLY A 768 -15.57 13.18 -9.99
C GLY A 768 -16.88 12.41 -9.82
N THR A 769 -16.80 11.09 -9.60
CA THR A 769 -17.96 10.19 -9.47
C THR A 769 -17.82 9.32 -8.23
N ILE A 770 -18.90 9.19 -7.46
CA ILE A 770 -19.02 8.29 -6.31
C ILE A 770 -20.10 7.27 -6.61
N VAL A 771 -19.75 6.00 -6.47
CA VAL A 771 -20.64 4.85 -6.56
C VAL A 771 -20.92 4.38 -5.13
N PHE A 772 -22.19 4.24 -4.79
CA PHE A 772 -22.62 3.73 -3.49
C PHE A 772 -23.19 2.32 -3.64
N ASP A 773 -22.77 1.42 -2.76
CA ASP A 773 -23.58 0.24 -2.46
C ASP A 773 -24.82 0.63 -1.66
N LYS A 774 -25.86 -0.20 -1.75
CA LYS A 774 -27.14 0.03 -1.10
C LYS A 774 -27.14 -0.50 0.33
N THR A 775 -26.88 -1.79 0.50
CA THR A 775 -27.17 -2.53 1.74
C THR A 775 -26.09 -2.23 2.76
N GLY A 776 -26.45 -1.68 3.93
CA GLY A 776 -25.51 -1.38 5.02
C GLY A 776 -24.66 -0.12 4.82
N THR A 777 -24.53 0.36 3.57
CA THR A 777 -23.95 1.67 3.26
C THR A 777 -24.97 2.80 3.30
N ILE A 778 -25.98 2.80 2.41
CA ILE A 778 -27.05 3.81 2.40
C ILE A 778 -28.16 3.45 3.38
N THR A 779 -28.41 2.15 3.54
CA THR A 779 -29.38 1.61 4.48
C THR A 779 -28.71 1.14 5.77
N LYS A 780 -29.50 0.83 6.79
CA LYS A 780 -28.99 0.28 8.07
C LYS A 780 -28.51 -1.18 7.93
N GLY A 781 -28.83 -1.85 6.82
CA GLY A 781 -28.43 -3.24 6.56
C GLY A 781 -29.23 -4.27 7.38
N LYS A 782 -30.31 -3.84 8.06
CA LYS A 782 -31.17 -4.70 8.88
C LYS A 782 -32.62 -4.41 8.51
N PRO A 783 -33.36 -5.41 8.00
CA PRO A 783 -34.78 -5.22 7.70
C PRO A 783 -35.56 -4.94 8.99
N SER A 784 -36.51 -4.02 8.91
CA SER A 784 -37.44 -3.71 10.00
C SER A 784 -38.86 -3.55 9.47
N VAL A 785 -39.84 -3.75 10.36
CA VAL A 785 -41.26 -3.53 10.03
C VAL A 785 -41.52 -2.02 9.96
N ILE A 786 -41.95 -1.53 8.80
CA ILE A 786 -42.18 -0.10 8.54
C ILE A 786 -43.66 0.29 8.66
N ASP A 787 -44.57 -0.58 8.23
CA ASP A 787 -46.01 -0.38 8.32
C ASP A 787 -46.70 -1.69 8.68
N LYS A 788 -47.81 -1.58 9.41
CA LYS A 788 -48.63 -2.69 9.89
C LYS A 788 -50.09 -2.34 9.72
N ARG A 789 -50.81 -3.18 8.95
CA ARG A 789 -52.21 -2.93 8.64
C ARG A 789 -53.07 -4.13 8.97
N ILE A 790 -54.26 -3.86 9.49
CA ILE A 790 -55.34 -4.84 9.63
C ILE A 790 -56.41 -4.51 8.60
N PHE A 791 -56.91 -5.53 7.91
CA PHE A 791 -57.95 -5.37 6.89
C PHE A 791 -59.37 -5.54 7.46
N PHE A 792 -59.51 -6.11 8.65
CA PHE A 792 -60.81 -6.42 9.27
C PHE A 792 -60.89 -5.87 10.69
N GLN A 793 -61.88 -5.01 10.97
CA GLN A 793 -62.19 -4.61 12.35
C GLN A 793 -63.00 -5.71 13.03
N ASN A 794 -62.35 -6.54 13.84
CA ASN A 794 -62.99 -7.50 14.72
C ASN A 794 -62.58 -7.20 16.17
N PRO A 795 -63.52 -7.00 17.12
CA PRO A 795 -63.16 -6.71 18.51
C PRO A 795 -62.32 -7.79 19.18
N ARG A 796 -62.29 -9.03 18.65
CA ARG A 796 -61.43 -10.12 19.15
C ARG A 796 -59.99 -10.11 18.58
N MET A 797 -59.74 -9.38 17.50
CA MET A 797 -58.45 -9.36 16.79
C MET A 797 -57.91 -7.93 16.66
N THR A 798 -57.12 -7.53 17.64
CA THR A 798 -56.43 -6.22 17.67
C THR A 798 -55.09 -6.28 16.94
N LEU A 799 -54.52 -5.10 16.62
CA LEU A 799 -53.19 -4.97 16.03
C LEU A 799 -52.11 -5.65 16.86
N ASP A 800 -52.16 -5.45 18.18
CA ASP A 800 -51.23 -6.07 19.12
C ASP A 800 -51.38 -7.60 19.12
N ARG A 801 -52.61 -8.12 19.09
CA ARG A 801 -52.84 -9.57 19.02
C ARG A 801 -52.31 -10.17 17.71
N MET A 802 -52.53 -9.50 16.59
CA MET A 802 -51.98 -9.93 15.30
C MET A 802 -50.44 -9.92 15.29
N LEU A 803 -49.82 -8.88 15.85
CA LEU A 803 -48.37 -8.78 15.99
C LEU A 803 -47.79 -9.87 16.90
N ALA A 804 -48.43 -10.13 18.05
CA ALA A 804 -48.01 -11.19 18.97
C ALA A 804 -48.06 -12.58 18.31
N ILE A 805 -49.13 -12.85 17.55
CA ILE A 805 -49.28 -14.10 16.77
C ILE A 805 -48.21 -14.19 15.68
N ALA A 806 -48.02 -13.11 14.90
CA ALA A 806 -47.06 -13.09 13.80
C ALA A 806 -45.61 -13.21 14.31
N GLY A 807 -45.22 -12.44 15.33
CA GLY A 807 -43.89 -12.50 15.94
C GLY A 807 -43.59 -13.86 16.58
N THR A 808 -44.59 -14.51 17.17
CA THR A 808 -44.45 -15.87 17.71
C THR A 808 -44.31 -16.91 16.60
N ALA A 809 -45.09 -16.82 15.52
CA ALA A 809 -44.96 -17.72 14.37
C ALA A 809 -43.58 -17.58 13.68
N GLU A 810 -43.11 -16.34 13.51
CA GLU A 810 -41.81 -16.02 12.89
C GLU A 810 -40.62 -16.36 13.80
N SER A 811 -40.84 -16.59 15.11
CA SER A 811 -39.76 -16.97 16.04
C SER A 811 -39.09 -18.29 15.68
N GLY A 812 -39.80 -19.19 14.99
CA GLY A 812 -39.27 -20.47 14.49
C GLY A 812 -38.48 -20.35 13.18
N SER A 813 -38.39 -19.16 12.59
CA SER A 813 -37.76 -18.92 11.28
C SER A 813 -36.45 -18.14 11.42
N GLU A 814 -35.41 -18.59 10.73
CA GLU A 814 -34.12 -17.91 10.66
C GLU A 814 -34.04 -16.85 9.54
N HIS A 815 -35.12 -16.69 8.78
CA HIS A 815 -35.15 -15.76 7.66
C HIS A 815 -34.97 -14.30 8.13
N PRO A 816 -34.20 -13.44 7.44
CA PRO A 816 -33.98 -12.05 7.87
C PRO A 816 -35.27 -11.23 8.08
N LEU A 817 -36.29 -11.47 7.23
CA LEU A 817 -37.63 -10.87 7.40
C LEU A 817 -38.36 -11.36 8.65
N ALA A 818 -38.19 -12.64 9.00
CA ALA A 818 -38.76 -13.22 10.22
C ALA A 818 -38.15 -12.60 11.47
N LEU A 819 -36.81 -12.46 11.45
CA LEU A 819 -36.07 -11.79 12.52
C LEU A 819 -36.52 -10.34 12.70
N ALA A 820 -36.82 -9.62 11.60
CA ALA A 820 -37.35 -8.27 11.64
C ALA A 820 -38.71 -8.20 12.35
N VAL A 821 -39.64 -9.11 12.02
CA VAL A 821 -40.97 -9.18 12.65
C VAL A 821 -40.85 -9.60 14.12
N ARG A 822 -40.01 -10.58 14.43
CA ARG A 822 -39.73 -11.05 15.79
C ARG A 822 -39.20 -9.92 16.67
N ASN A 823 -38.17 -9.22 16.20
CA ASN A 823 -37.54 -8.14 16.96
C ASN A 823 -38.51 -6.96 17.11
N HIS A 824 -39.28 -6.62 16.07
CA HIS A 824 -40.33 -5.60 16.17
C HIS A 824 -41.38 -5.96 17.21
N CYS A 825 -41.78 -7.23 17.28
CA CYS A 825 -42.71 -7.72 18.31
C CYS A 825 -42.13 -7.57 19.72
N LYS A 826 -40.88 -8.01 19.92
CA LYS A 826 -40.19 -7.88 21.21
C LYS A 826 -40.04 -6.43 21.67
N GLU A 827 -39.67 -5.53 20.76
CA GLU A 827 -39.56 -4.10 21.03
C GLU A 827 -40.92 -3.47 21.35
N HIS A 828 -41.97 -3.84 20.61
CA HIS A 828 -43.31 -3.30 20.80
C HIS A 828 -43.93 -3.71 22.15
N PHE A 829 -43.65 -4.93 22.63
CA PHE A 829 -44.14 -5.43 23.93
C PHE A 829 -43.17 -5.24 25.10
N GLY A 830 -41.91 -4.89 24.84
CA GLY A 830 -40.87 -4.75 25.87
C GLY A 830 -40.50 -6.06 26.58
N THR A 831 -40.74 -7.21 25.94
CA THR A 831 -40.49 -8.55 26.51
C THR A 831 -39.68 -9.42 25.56
N ASP A 832 -38.79 -10.24 26.13
CA ASP A 832 -37.98 -11.19 25.36
C ASP A 832 -38.66 -12.56 25.15
N GLN A 833 -39.70 -12.83 25.95
CA GLN A 833 -40.50 -14.05 25.87
C GLN A 833 -41.66 -13.86 24.89
N LEU A 834 -41.73 -14.75 23.90
CA LEU A 834 -42.84 -14.87 22.95
C LEU A 834 -43.63 -16.15 23.26
N GLY A 835 -44.78 -16.33 22.62
CA GLY A 835 -45.60 -17.53 22.83
C GLY A 835 -44.95 -18.81 22.30
N LEU A 836 -45.69 -19.92 22.35
CA LEU A 836 -45.22 -21.22 21.88
C LEU A 836 -45.60 -21.46 20.42
N CYS A 837 -44.60 -21.75 19.58
CA CYS A 837 -44.78 -22.14 18.18
C CYS A 837 -44.66 -23.66 18.03
N ARG A 838 -45.67 -24.31 17.43
CA ARG A 838 -45.73 -25.75 17.11
C ARG A 838 -45.98 -25.94 15.61
N ASP A 839 -45.58 -27.10 15.06
CA ASP A 839 -45.75 -27.48 13.66
C ASP A 839 -45.25 -26.43 12.65
N PHE A 840 -44.10 -25.83 12.94
CA PHE A 840 -43.48 -24.86 12.06
C PHE A 840 -43.05 -25.50 10.73
N LYS A 841 -43.47 -24.91 9.61
CA LYS A 841 -43.09 -25.32 8.26
C LYS A 841 -42.78 -24.09 7.40
N ALA A 842 -41.51 -23.92 7.05
CA ALA A 842 -41.07 -22.90 6.11
C ALA A 842 -41.09 -23.45 4.67
N ILE A 843 -41.59 -22.66 3.72
CA ILE A 843 -41.69 -23.02 2.31
C ILE A 843 -40.99 -21.93 1.49
N TRP A 844 -39.88 -22.33 0.88
CA TRP A 844 -39.01 -21.48 0.07
C TRP A 844 -39.78 -20.78 -1.05
N GLY A 845 -39.63 -19.46 -1.13
CA GLY A 845 -40.28 -18.62 -2.14
C GLY A 845 -41.75 -18.28 -1.88
N TYR A 846 -42.36 -18.75 -0.80
CA TYR A 846 -43.77 -18.50 -0.47
C TYR A 846 -43.94 -17.85 0.90
N GLY A 847 -43.53 -18.53 1.96
CA GLY A 847 -43.83 -18.13 3.33
C GLY A 847 -43.70 -19.27 4.33
N LEU A 848 -44.44 -19.18 5.44
CA LEU A 848 -44.46 -20.19 6.50
C LEU A 848 -45.90 -20.54 6.92
N GLN A 849 -45.99 -21.68 7.60
CA GLN A 849 -47.17 -22.16 8.31
C GLN A 849 -46.76 -22.58 9.72
N ALA A 850 -47.55 -22.21 10.72
CA ALA A 850 -47.31 -22.59 12.11
C ALA A 850 -48.61 -22.62 12.92
N ARG A 851 -48.59 -23.36 14.03
CA ARG A 851 -49.61 -23.26 15.09
C ARG A 851 -49.04 -22.52 16.28
N VAL A 852 -49.72 -21.45 16.69
CA VAL A 852 -49.29 -20.56 17.78
C VAL A 852 -50.24 -20.72 18.97
N SER A 853 -49.67 -20.87 20.16
CA SER A 853 -50.41 -20.97 21.42
C SER A 853 -49.73 -20.13 22.50
N ASP A 854 -50.45 -19.84 23.59
CA ASP A 854 -49.91 -19.14 24.76
C ASP A 854 -49.42 -17.72 24.44
N ILE A 855 -50.33 -16.85 23.99
CA ILE A 855 -50.05 -15.45 23.61
C ILE A 855 -50.78 -14.44 24.49
N ASP A 856 -51.73 -14.89 25.32
CA ASP A 856 -52.61 -13.98 26.07
C ASP A 856 -51.85 -13.20 27.15
N PHE A 857 -50.68 -13.69 27.60
CA PHE A 857 -49.76 -12.97 28.48
C PHE A 857 -49.14 -11.72 27.82
N LEU A 858 -49.08 -11.64 26.49
CA LEU A 858 -48.55 -10.49 25.75
C LEU A 858 -49.62 -9.41 25.49
N VAL A 859 -50.89 -9.81 25.40
CA VAL A 859 -51.98 -8.98 24.87
C VAL A 859 -52.93 -8.50 25.97
N SER A 860 -53.07 -9.24 27.07
CA SER A 860 -54.00 -8.93 28.15
C SER A 860 -53.37 -9.00 29.53
N SER A 861 -53.59 -7.97 30.35
CA SER A 861 -53.27 -7.92 31.77
C SER A 861 -54.22 -8.76 32.66
N THR A 862 -55.08 -9.59 32.06
CA THR A 862 -56.05 -10.43 32.76
C THR A 862 -55.82 -11.91 32.44
N THR A 863 -55.43 -12.66 33.47
CA THR A 863 -55.25 -14.12 33.48
C THR A 863 -56.57 -14.84 33.25
N THR A 864 -56.91 -15.09 31.98
CA THR A 864 -57.94 -16.10 31.64
C THR A 864 -57.24 -17.29 30.99
N ASN A 865 -57.24 -18.43 31.69
CA ASN A 865 -56.59 -19.68 31.30
C ASN A 865 -57.35 -20.40 30.17
N SER A 866 -57.48 -19.79 29.00
CA SER A 866 -57.90 -20.47 27.77
C SER A 866 -56.76 -20.47 26.78
N SER A 867 -56.04 -21.59 26.64
CA SER A 867 -54.98 -21.72 25.63
C SER A 867 -55.59 -21.85 24.22
N HIS A 868 -56.00 -20.73 23.64
CA HIS A 868 -56.42 -20.73 22.25
C HIS A 868 -55.22 -20.99 21.35
N THR A 869 -55.36 -22.00 20.48
CA THR A 869 -54.35 -22.34 19.48
C THR A 869 -54.81 -21.74 18.15
N TYR A 870 -53.95 -20.92 17.54
CA TYR A 870 -54.20 -20.24 16.28
C TYR A 870 -53.44 -20.94 15.16
N SER A 871 -54.10 -21.18 14.03
CA SER A 871 -53.44 -21.64 12.81
C SER A 871 -53.00 -20.43 11.99
N VAL A 872 -51.69 -20.27 11.77
CA VAL A 872 -51.10 -19.07 11.18
C VAL A 872 -50.41 -19.39 9.85
N LEU A 873 -50.65 -18.55 8.85
CA LEU A 873 -49.98 -18.54 7.56
C LEU A 873 -49.42 -17.14 7.32
N ILE A 874 -48.12 -17.03 7.04
CA ILE A 874 -47.47 -15.76 6.73
C ILE A 874 -46.74 -15.91 5.41
N GLY A 875 -46.96 -15.02 4.45
CA GLY A 875 -46.27 -15.11 3.16
C GLY A 875 -46.79 -14.19 2.07
N ASN A 876 -46.34 -14.46 0.84
CA ASN A 876 -46.68 -13.69 -0.35
C ASN A 876 -48.10 -14.02 -0.90
N ARG A 877 -48.49 -13.33 -1.97
CA ARG A 877 -49.81 -13.50 -2.63
C ARG A 877 -50.06 -14.93 -3.09
N GLU A 878 -49.02 -15.59 -3.61
CA GLU A 878 -49.13 -16.96 -4.11
C GLU A 878 -49.31 -17.95 -2.96
N TRP A 879 -48.68 -17.70 -1.81
CA TRP A 879 -48.84 -18.50 -0.60
C TRP A 879 -50.29 -18.49 -0.12
N MET A 880 -50.92 -17.32 -0.13
CA MET A 880 -52.34 -17.20 0.21
C MET A 880 -53.23 -17.96 -0.77
N LYS A 881 -52.99 -17.81 -2.09
CA LYS A 881 -53.76 -18.52 -3.13
C LYS A 881 -53.62 -20.05 -3.02
N ARG A 882 -52.41 -20.56 -2.74
CA ARG A 882 -52.15 -22.00 -2.56
C ARG A 882 -52.88 -22.60 -1.37
N ASN A 883 -53.15 -21.81 -0.34
CA ASN A 883 -53.92 -22.21 0.83
C ASN A 883 -55.42 -21.87 0.70
N HIS A 884 -55.91 -21.66 -0.53
CA HIS A 884 -57.31 -21.35 -0.85
C HIS A 884 -57.84 -20.05 -0.20
N LEU A 885 -56.96 -19.07 0.03
CA LEU A 885 -57.33 -17.75 0.55
C LEU A 885 -57.44 -16.73 -0.59
N THR A 886 -58.59 -16.06 -0.67
CA THR A 886 -58.86 -15.05 -1.70
C THR A 886 -58.26 -13.70 -1.30
N VAL A 887 -57.32 -13.18 -2.10
CA VAL A 887 -56.77 -11.83 -1.94
C VAL A 887 -57.67 -10.83 -2.67
N TYR A 888 -58.36 -9.96 -1.93
CA TYR A 888 -59.25 -8.94 -2.50
C TYR A 888 -58.47 -7.78 -3.16
N ASP A 889 -59.07 -7.13 -4.16
CA ASP A 889 -58.47 -6.01 -4.92
C ASP A 889 -57.97 -4.86 -4.02
N GLY A 890 -58.68 -4.56 -2.93
CA GLY A 890 -58.24 -3.55 -1.95
C GLY A 890 -56.96 -3.94 -1.20
N ILE A 891 -56.78 -5.23 -0.89
CA ILE A 891 -55.57 -5.75 -0.25
C ILE A 891 -54.41 -5.72 -1.26
N ASP A 892 -54.66 -6.15 -2.49
CA ASP A 892 -53.63 -6.21 -3.54
C ASP A 892 -53.13 -4.82 -3.95
N LYS A 893 -54.03 -3.83 -4.04
CA LYS A 893 -53.66 -2.41 -4.23
C LYS A 893 -52.78 -1.91 -3.08
N THR A 894 -53.15 -2.22 -1.84
CA THR A 894 -52.39 -1.81 -0.66
C THR A 894 -50.99 -2.43 -0.66
N MET A 895 -50.87 -3.73 -0.95
CA MET A 895 -49.58 -4.39 -1.11
C MET A 895 -48.75 -3.75 -2.23
N SER A 896 -49.38 -3.47 -3.38
CA SER A 896 -48.70 -2.90 -4.54
C SER A 896 -48.14 -1.51 -4.28
N VAL A 897 -48.83 -0.68 -3.46
CA VAL A 897 -48.30 0.63 -3.02
C VAL A 897 -47.01 0.45 -2.23
N HIS A 898 -47.02 -0.42 -1.22
CA HIS A 898 -45.82 -0.67 -0.41
C HIS A 898 -44.67 -1.26 -1.23
N GLU A 899 -44.97 -2.14 -2.19
CA GLU A 899 -43.96 -2.66 -3.12
C GLU A 899 -43.41 -1.61 -4.08
N HIS A 900 -44.24 -0.64 -4.49
CA HIS A 900 -43.79 0.49 -5.31
C HIS A 900 -42.84 1.41 -4.52
N ASP A 901 -43.08 1.54 -3.22
CA ASP A 901 -42.21 2.24 -2.27
C ASP A 901 -40.96 1.43 -1.90
N GLY A 902 -40.76 0.26 -2.50
CA GLY A 902 -39.59 -0.60 -2.31
C GLY A 902 -39.65 -1.51 -1.09
N ASN A 903 -40.80 -1.58 -0.42
CA ASN A 903 -41.00 -2.44 0.75
C ASN A 903 -41.42 -3.85 0.33
N THR A 904 -41.04 -4.84 1.13
CA THR A 904 -41.57 -6.21 1.01
C THR A 904 -42.87 -6.31 1.79
N ALA A 905 -44.00 -6.47 1.09
CA ALA A 905 -45.30 -6.65 1.72
C ALA A 905 -45.60 -8.14 1.94
N VAL A 906 -45.87 -8.52 3.19
CA VAL A 906 -46.19 -9.90 3.59
C VAL A 906 -47.59 -9.93 4.19
N LEU A 907 -48.41 -10.89 3.79
CA LEU A 907 -49.75 -11.08 4.33
C LEU A 907 -49.72 -12.02 5.53
N VAL A 908 -50.57 -11.75 6.52
CA VAL A 908 -50.77 -12.57 7.71
C VAL A 908 -52.20 -13.10 7.68
N ALA A 909 -52.34 -14.42 7.64
CA ALA A 909 -53.62 -15.11 7.73
C ALA A 909 -53.68 -15.96 9.01
N ILE A 910 -54.80 -15.86 9.72
CA ILE A 910 -55.07 -16.53 10.99
C ILE A 910 -56.40 -17.29 10.83
N ASP A 911 -56.40 -18.56 11.21
CA ASP A 911 -57.56 -19.47 11.16
C ASP A 911 -58.28 -19.46 9.79
N GLY A 912 -57.50 -19.49 8.71
CA GLY A 912 -58.03 -19.53 7.35
C GLY A 912 -58.64 -18.21 6.85
N LYS A 913 -58.29 -17.07 7.46
CA LYS A 913 -58.67 -15.73 6.98
C LYS A 913 -57.47 -14.80 6.96
N ILE A 914 -57.34 -14.00 5.90
CA ILE A 914 -56.33 -12.93 5.84
C ILE A 914 -56.72 -11.86 6.87
N VAL A 915 -55.87 -11.59 7.86
CA VAL A 915 -56.16 -10.63 8.94
C VAL A 915 -55.48 -9.29 8.68
N GLY A 916 -54.25 -9.32 8.19
CA GLY A 916 -53.46 -8.12 8.02
C GLY A 916 -52.26 -8.28 7.11
N MET A 917 -51.45 -7.24 7.07
CA MET A 917 -50.24 -7.13 6.27
C MET A 917 -49.14 -6.45 7.08
N LEU A 918 -47.92 -6.95 6.93
CA LEU A 918 -46.70 -6.35 7.44
C LEU A 918 -45.86 -5.90 6.24
N ALA A 919 -45.49 -4.62 6.22
CA ALA A 919 -44.52 -4.10 5.26
C ALA A 919 -43.15 -4.08 5.94
N ILE A 920 -42.17 -4.69 5.29
CA ILE A 920 -40.81 -4.87 5.81
C ILE A 920 -39.84 -4.29 4.82
N ALA A 921 -38.92 -3.44 5.26
CA ALA A 921 -37.90 -2.87 4.41
C ALA A 921 -36.62 -2.61 5.18
N ASP A 922 -35.52 -2.52 4.45
CA ASP A 922 -34.27 -2.02 5.00
C ASP A 922 -34.32 -0.48 5.02
N GLN A 923 -34.33 0.09 6.22
CA GLN A 923 -34.47 1.54 6.39
C GLN A 923 -33.22 2.27 5.89
N ILE A 924 -33.42 3.38 5.18
CA ILE A 924 -32.33 4.31 4.84
C ILE A 924 -31.76 4.95 6.11
N LYS A 925 -30.44 5.18 6.13
CA LYS A 925 -29.80 5.95 7.19
C LYS A 925 -30.35 7.38 7.17
N PRO A 926 -30.70 7.97 8.34
CA PRO A 926 -31.24 9.34 8.40
C PRO A 926 -30.27 10.37 7.81
N THR A 927 -28.97 10.08 7.85
CA THR A 927 -27.90 10.93 7.37
C THR A 927 -27.67 10.82 5.84
N ALA A 928 -28.25 9.82 5.16
CA ALA A 928 -27.99 9.55 3.76
C ALA A 928 -28.48 10.63 2.78
N PRO A 929 -29.72 11.16 2.87
CA PRO A 929 -30.19 12.19 1.94
C PRO A 929 -29.35 13.48 2.04
N LEU A 930 -28.99 13.88 3.26
CA LEU A 930 -28.13 15.04 3.50
C LEU A 930 -26.74 14.84 2.90
N THR A 931 -26.16 13.64 3.08
CA THR A 931 -24.83 13.30 2.57
C THR A 931 -24.80 13.40 1.04
N ILE A 932 -25.78 12.81 0.36
CA ILE A 932 -25.88 12.86 -1.11
C ILE A 932 -26.05 14.30 -1.61
N TYR A 933 -26.88 15.11 -0.96
CA TYR A 933 -27.01 16.53 -1.28
C TYR A 933 -25.66 17.27 -1.19
N VAL A 934 -24.93 17.10 -0.08
CA VAL A 934 -23.64 17.78 0.12
C VAL A 934 -22.61 17.32 -0.92
N LEU A 935 -22.55 16.03 -1.25
CA LEU A 935 -21.66 15.51 -2.29
C LEU A 935 -21.99 16.09 -3.68
N GLN A 936 -23.28 16.16 -4.03
CA GLN A 936 -23.73 16.80 -5.28
C GLN A 936 -23.40 18.30 -5.30
N SER A 937 -23.54 19.00 -4.16
CA SER A 937 -23.17 20.42 -4.02
C SER A 937 -21.66 20.66 -4.19
N LEU A 938 -20.83 19.65 -3.93
CA LEU A 938 -19.38 19.66 -4.17
C LEU A 938 -19.02 19.36 -5.64
N GLY A 939 -20.02 19.19 -6.51
CA GLY A 939 -19.86 18.91 -7.95
C GLY A 939 -19.62 17.43 -8.26
N LEU A 940 -19.93 16.51 -7.34
CA LEU A 940 -19.69 15.08 -7.50
C LEU A 940 -20.94 14.38 -8.06
N ARG A 941 -20.74 13.50 -9.04
CA ARG A 941 -21.82 12.65 -9.58
C ARG A 941 -22.02 11.46 -8.64
N THR A 942 -23.26 11.18 -8.25
CA THR A 942 -23.61 10.03 -7.40
C THR A 942 -24.33 8.95 -8.22
N ILE A 943 -23.91 7.70 -8.06
CA ILE A 943 -24.48 6.52 -8.71
C ILE A 943 -24.83 5.50 -7.63
N LEU A 944 -26.01 4.89 -7.71
CA LEU A 944 -26.40 3.76 -6.86
C LEU A 944 -26.16 2.45 -7.61
N LEU A 945 -25.42 1.52 -7.01
CA LEU A 945 -25.14 0.20 -7.55
C LEU A 945 -25.69 -0.85 -6.58
N THR A 946 -26.59 -1.72 -7.03
CA THR A 946 -27.22 -2.72 -6.15
C THR A 946 -27.62 -4.00 -6.86
N GLY A 947 -27.62 -5.10 -6.10
CA GLY A 947 -28.17 -6.40 -6.51
C GLY A 947 -29.69 -6.50 -6.35
N ASP A 948 -30.32 -5.52 -5.69
CA ASP A 948 -31.78 -5.49 -5.49
C ASP A 948 -32.55 -5.32 -6.81
N ASN A 949 -33.83 -5.66 -6.74
CA ASN A 949 -34.76 -5.45 -7.85
C ASN A 949 -34.88 -3.97 -8.24
N VAL A 950 -35.27 -3.73 -9.50
CA VAL A 950 -35.42 -2.39 -10.08
C VAL A 950 -36.39 -1.48 -9.30
N LYS A 951 -37.47 -2.02 -8.74
CA LYS A 951 -38.50 -1.24 -8.03
C LYS A 951 -37.96 -0.69 -6.71
N THR A 952 -37.37 -1.55 -5.89
CA THR A 952 -36.72 -1.22 -4.61
C THR A 952 -35.57 -0.25 -4.82
N ALA A 953 -34.70 -0.51 -5.81
CA ALA A 953 -33.58 0.38 -6.12
C ALA A 953 -34.06 1.79 -6.54
N ARG A 954 -35.12 1.88 -7.36
CA ARG A 954 -35.73 3.15 -7.76
C ARG A 954 -36.32 3.90 -6.57
N ALA A 955 -37.04 3.20 -5.69
CA ALA A 955 -37.66 3.81 -4.52
C ALA A 955 -36.61 4.40 -3.56
N ILE A 956 -35.55 3.64 -3.25
CA ILE A 956 -34.45 4.11 -2.39
C ILE A 956 -33.73 5.30 -3.04
N ALA A 957 -33.43 5.22 -4.34
CA ALA A 957 -32.82 6.32 -5.06
C ALA A 957 -33.67 7.60 -5.02
N ASN A 958 -35.00 7.48 -5.10
CA ASN A 958 -35.93 8.61 -5.00
C ASN A 958 -35.94 9.21 -3.57
N GLN A 959 -35.92 8.36 -2.54
CA GLN A 959 -35.89 8.82 -1.15
C GLN A 959 -34.60 9.59 -0.84
N VAL A 960 -33.47 9.12 -1.37
CA VAL A 960 -32.12 9.67 -1.10
C VAL A 960 -31.71 10.77 -2.10
N GLY A 961 -32.31 10.85 -3.29
CA GLY A 961 -32.02 11.86 -4.32
C GLY A 961 -30.88 11.49 -5.28
N ILE A 962 -30.70 10.20 -5.59
CA ILE A 962 -29.72 9.71 -6.58
C ILE A 962 -30.38 9.57 -7.95
N LYS A 963 -29.80 10.18 -8.98
CA LYS A 963 -30.39 10.22 -10.33
C LYS A 963 -30.09 8.99 -11.19
N THR A 964 -28.92 8.37 -11.01
CA THR A 964 -28.48 7.23 -11.83
C THR A 964 -28.37 5.98 -10.98
N VAL A 965 -29.09 4.93 -11.38
CA VAL A 965 -29.18 3.67 -10.61
C VAL A 965 -28.92 2.48 -11.51
N TYR A 966 -28.11 1.54 -11.04
CA TYR A 966 -27.89 0.23 -11.65
C TYR A 966 -28.37 -0.84 -10.68
N ALA A 967 -29.43 -1.54 -11.08
CA ALA A 967 -30.11 -2.56 -10.26
C ALA A 967 -29.91 -3.96 -10.84
N GLU A 968 -30.15 -4.99 -10.03
CA GLU A 968 -29.97 -6.41 -10.36
C GLU A 968 -28.53 -6.74 -10.80
N VAL A 969 -27.54 -6.09 -10.18
CA VAL A 969 -26.11 -6.31 -10.48
C VAL A 969 -25.52 -7.38 -9.56
N LEU A 970 -24.98 -8.44 -10.17
CA LEU A 970 -24.27 -9.50 -9.45
C LEU A 970 -22.94 -8.99 -8.85
N PRO A 971 -22.42 -9.60 -7.76
CA PRO A 971 -21.15 -9.18 -7.15
C PRO A 971 -19.95 -9.17 -8.13
N THR A 972 -19.80 -10.20 -8.95
CA THR A 972 -18.74 -10.28 -9.99
C THR A 972 -18.85 -9.18 -11.05
N HIS A 973 -20.07 -8.71 -11.27
CA HIS A 973 -20.38 -7.68 -12.24
C HIS A 973 -20.09 -6.27 -11.67
N LYS A 974 -20.14 -6.07 -10.35
CA LYS A 974 -19.80 -4.78 -9.72
C LYS A 974 -18.37 -4.34 -10.03
N GLU A 975 -17.41 -5.26 -10.04
CA GLU A 975 -16.02 -4.96 -10.38
C GLU A 975 -15.87 -4.49 -11.84
N ARG A 976 -16.45 -5.23 -12.79
CA ARG A 976 -16.44 -4.87 -14.23
C ARG A 976 -17.12 -3.52 -14.47
N PHE A 977 -18.19 -3.22 -13.74
CA PHE A 977 -18.84 -1.91 -13.80
C PHE A 977 -17.87 -0.78 -13.42
N ILE A 978 -17.16 -0.91 -12.30
CA ILE A 978 -16.14 0.06 -11.89
C ILE A 978 -15.01 0.17 -12.93
N ALA A 979 -14.55 -0.95 -13.49
CA ALA A 979 -13.54 -0.97 -14.55
C ALA A 979 -13.99 -0.21 -15.81
N SER A 980 -15.23 -0.43 -16.27
CA SER A 980 -15.79 0.26 -17.45
C SER A 980 -15.93 1.78 -17.25
N LEU A 981 -16.28 2.21 -16.03
CA LEU A 981 -16.32 3.63 -15.71
C LEU A 981 -14.90 4.22 -15.68
N LYS A 982 -13.89 3.45 -15.21
CA LYS A 982 -12.48 3.86 -15.22
C LYS A 982 -11.90 3.98 -16.61
N GLU A 983 -12.40 3.29 -17.63
CA GLU A 983 -11.98 3.48 -19.02
C GLU A 983 -12.44 4.85 -19.55
N ASN A 984 -13.62 5.31 -19.11
CA ASN A 984 -14.22 6.58 -19.50
C ASN A 984 -13.80 7.77 -18.60
N LYS A 985 -12.49 7.89 -18.26
CA LYS A 985 -11.98 8.92 -17.33
C LYS A 985 -12.33 10.36 -17.71
N LYS A 986 -12.47 10.67 -19.01
CA LYS A 986 -12.78 12.03 -19.50
C LYS A 986 -14.16 12.53 -19.06
N THR A 987 -15.13 11.63 -18.86
CA THR A 987 -16.52 11.98 -18.54
C THR A 987 -16.88 11.75 -17.06
N HIS A 988 -16.12 10.90 -16.35
CA HIS A 988 -16.43 10.48 -14.98
C HIS A 988 -15.38 10.90 -13.94
N GLY A 989 -14.19 11.35 -14.36
CA GLY A 989 -13.10 11.68 -13.46
C GLY A 989 -12.54 10.45 -12.73
N LYS A 990 -11.93 10.65 -11.56
CA LYS A 990 -11.55 9.55 -10.66
C LYS A 990 -12.79 9.01 -9.95
N ILE A 991 -12.82 7.71 -9.70
CA ILE A 991 -14.00 7.00 -9.21
C ILE A 991 -13.76 6.54 -7.78
N ALA A 992 -14.70 6.89 -6.90
CA ALA A 992 -14.76 6.30 -5.57
C ALA A 992 -15.92 5.31 -5.47
N MET A 993 -15.67 4.18 -4.83
CA MET A 993 -16.69 3.19 -4.45
C MET A 993 -16.85 3.25 -2.94
N VAL A 994 -18.09 3.30 -2.45
CA VAL A 994 -18.42 3.28 -1.02
C VAL A 994 -19.22 2.01 -0.74
N GLY A 995 -18.75 1.20 0.22
CA GLY A 995 -19.34 -0.07 0.58
C GLY A 995 -18.98 -0.48 2.01
N ASP A 996 -19.63 -1.49 2.56
CA ASP A 996 -19.41 -2.03 3.91
C ASP A 996 -19.23 -3.56 3.93
N GLY A 997 -19.60 -4.24 2.84
CA GLY A 997 -19.68 -5.71 2.79
C GLY A 997 -18.55 -6.44 2.07
N ILE A 998 -18.41 -7.74 2.38
CA ILE A 998 -17.53 -8.71 1.67
C ILE A 998 -17.81 -8.69 0.16
N ASN A 999 -19.09 -8.60 -0.21
CA ASN A 999 -19.56 -8.62 -1.60
C ASN A 999 -19.06 -7.43 -2.42
N ASP A 1000 -18.63 -6.34 -1.77
CA ASP A 1000 -18.14 -5.13 -2.42
C ASP A 1000 -16.62 -5.03 -2.42
N SER A 1001 -15.93 -5.93 -1.72
CA SER A 1001 -14.47 -5.91 -1.63
C SER A 1001 -13.76 -5.92 -2.99
N PRO A 1002 -14.18 -6.69 -4.03
CA PRO A 1002 -13.54 -6.61 -5.35
C PRO A 1002 -13.77 -5.25 -6.02
N ALA A 1003 -14.98 -4.69 -5.89
CA ALA A 1003 -15.32 -3.39 -6.46
C ALA A 1003 -14.59 -2.23 -5.74
N LEU A 1004 -14.41 -2.34 -4.42
CA LEU A 1004 -13.64 -1.40 -3.60
C LEU A 1004 -12.16 -1.40 -4.00
N ALA A 1005 -11.56 -2.57 -4.19
CA ALA A 1005 -10.18 -2.70 -4.63
C ALA A 1005 -9.95 -2.18 -6.06
N ARG A 1006 -10.94 -2.36 -6.95
CA ARG A 1006 -10.83 -1.90 -8.34
C ARG A 1006 -11.00 -0.39 -8.51
N ALA A 1007 -11.71 0.28 -7.60
CA ALA A 1007 -11.94 1.72 -7.63
C ALA A 1007 -10.62 2.52 -7.57
N ASP A 1008 -10.62 3.79 -7.98
CA ASP A 1008 -9.44 4.65 -7.74
C ASP A 1008 -9.30 5.00 -6.25
N VAL A 1009 -10.43 5.03 -5.54
CA VAL A 1009 -10.49 5.17 -4.08
C VAL A 1009 -11.63 4.29 -3.56
N GLY A 1010 -11.31 3.16 -2.92
CA GLY A 1010 -12.30 2.37 -2.18
C GLY A 1010 -12.53 2.97 -0.80
N ILE A 1011 -13.78 3.19 -0.38
CA ILE A 1011 -14.15 3.71 0.93
C ILE A 1011 -15.00 2.67 1.66
N ALA A 1012 -14.47 2.09 2.73
CA ALA A 1012 -15.22 1.22 3.63
C ALA A 1012 -15.93 2.05 4.71
N VAL A 1013 -17.19 1.73 5.02
CA VAL A 1013 -17.98 2.38 6.07
C VAL A 1013 -18.17 1.46 7.27
N GLY A 1014 -17.94 1.99 8.48
CA GLY A 1014 -18.14 1.28 9.75
C GLY A 1014 -17.14 0.17 10.03
N THR A 1015 -17.51 -0.73 10.94
CA THR A 1015 -16.85 -2.04 11.15
C THR A 1015 -17.26 -3.00 10.03
N GLY A 1016 -17.09 -2.58 8.77
CA GLY A 1016 -17.25 -3.46 7.63
C GLY A 1016 -16.40 -4.71 7.81
N THR A 1017 -16.78 -5.80 7.15
CA THR A 1017 -16.05 -7.07 7.28
C THR A 1017 -14.56 -6.89 7.01
N ASP A 1018 -13.69 -7.67 7.67
CA ASP A 1018 -12.23 -7.51 7.57
C ASP A 1018 -11.74 -7.48 6.11
N VAL A 1019 -12.42 -8.22 5.22
CA VAL A 1019 -12.18 -8.24 3.78
C VAL A 1019 -12.44 -6.87 3.12
N ALA A 1020 -13.51 -6.19 3.49
CA ALA A 1020 -13.85 -4.85 2.99
C ALA A 1020 -12.88 -3.79 3.54
N VAL A 1021 -12.50 -3.91 4.82
CA VAL A 1021 -11.48 -3.07 5.45
C VAL A 1021 -10.14 -3.24 4.74
N GLU A 1022 -9.73 -4.47 4.43
CA GLU A 1022 -8.49 -4.78 3.70
C GLU A 1022 -8.49 -4.20 2.27
N ALA A 1023 -9.58 -4.40 1.52
CA ALA A 1023 -9.72 -3.95 0.14
C ALA A 1023 -9.82 -2.42 -0.03
N ALA A 1024 -10.40 -1.72 0.95
CA ALA A 1024 -10.63 -0.28 0.84
C ALA A 1024 -9.36 0.56 1.06
N SER A 1025 -9.26 1.68 0.34
CA SER A 1025 -8.17 2.64 0.47
C SER A 1025 -8.40 3.67 1.59
N ILE A 1026 -9.66 3.92 1.94
CA ILE A 1026 -10.09 4.75 3.06
C ILE A 1026 -11.06 3.91 3.90
N VAL A 1027 -10.87 3.88 5.21
CA VAL A 1027 -11.74 3.15 6.14
C VAL A 1027 -12.32 4.17 7.12
N LEU A 1028 -13.65 4.25 7.17
CA LEU A 1028 -14.37 5.07 8.13
C LEU A 1028 -14.71 4.17 9.31
N VAL A 1029 -14.16 4.48 10.49
CA VAL A 1029 -14.36 3.66 11.69
C VAL A 1029 -15.81 3.71 12.17
N ARG A 1030 -16.50 4.83 11.88
CA ARG A 1030 -17.90 5.06 12.25
C ARG A 1030 -18.83 4.59 11.16
N ASP A 1031 -20.01 4.12 11.55
CA ASP A 1031 -21.07 3.73 10.62
C ASP A 1031 -21.87 4.94 10.07
N GLU A 1032 -21.23 6.12 10.01
CA GLU A 1032 -21.85 7.38 9.59
C GLU A 1032 -21.46 7.73 8.16
N LEU A 1033 -22.44 7.71 7.24
CA LEU A 1033 -22.22 7.98 5.83
C LEU A 1033 -21.71 9.41 5.57
N PHE A 1034 -22.03 10.35 6.47
CA PHE A 1034 -21.58 11.75 6.36
C PHE A 1034 -20.04 11.88 6.45
N ASP A 1035 -19.35 10.88 7.01
CA ASP A 1035 -17.89 10.90 7.14
C ASP A 1035 -17.18 10.75 5.80
N VAL A 1036 -17.85 10.21 4.78
CA VAL A 1036 -17.39 10.22 3.37
C VAL A 1036 -17.16 11.66 2.90
N VAL A 1037 -18.07 12.59 3.25
CA VAL A 1037 -17.92 14.02 2.91
C VAL A 1037 -16.72 14.60 3.63
N ALA A 1038 -16.57 14.31 4.93
CA ALA A 1038 -15.45 14.78 5.72
C ALA A 1038 -14.10 14.30 5.16
N ALA A 1039 -14.02 13.03 4.72
CA ALA A 1039 -12.83 12.45 4.11
C ALA A 1039 -12.43 13.15 2.81
N ILE A 1040 -13.40 13.40 1.92
CA ILE A 1040 -13.15 14.12 0.65
C ILE A 1040 -12.76 15.57 0.92
N MET A 1041 -13.41 16.26 1.86
CA MET A 1041 -13.05 17.63 2.22
C MET A 1041 -11.65 17.73 2.83
N LEU A 1042 -11.29 16.78 3.70
CA LEU A 1042 -9.96 16.68 4.29
C LEU A 1042 -8.89 16.47 3.21
N SER A 1043 -9.13 15.54 2.29
CA SER A 1043 -8.27 15.31 1.13
C SER A 1043 -8.11 16.59 0.29
N LYS A 1044 -9.22 17.25 -0.09
CA LYS A 1044 -9.18 18.51 -0.87
C LYS A 1044 -8.38 19.59 -0.14
N LYS A 1045 -8.56 19.73 1.18
CA LYS A 1045 -7.83 20.74 1.98
C LYS A 1045 -6.35 20.40 2.09
N THR A 1046 -6.00 19.12 2.22
CA THR A 1046 -4.61 18.65 2.32
C THR A 1046 -3.88 18.85 1.00
N VAL A 1047 -4.46 18.46 -0.13
CA VAL A 1047 -3.85 18.69 -1.47
C VAL A 1047 -3.73 20.18 -1.77
N TRP A 1048 -4.69 21.00 -1.39
CA TRP A 1048 -4.57 22.45 -1.52
C TRP A 1048 -3.42 23.02 -0.70
N ARG A 1049 -3.19 22.54 0.52
CA ARG A 1049 -2.01 22.90 1.33
C ARG A 1049 -0.71 22.44 0.69
N ILE A 1050 -0.68 21.24 0.13
CA ILE A 1050 0.49 20.74 -0.62
C ILE A 1050 0.82 21.72 -1.76
N ARG A 1051 -0.16 22.13 -2.57
CA ARG A 1051 0.06 23.10 -3.67
C ARG A 1051 0.61 24.44 -3.18
N ILE A 1052 0.10 24.96 -2.06
CA ILE A 1052 0.63 26.18 -1.44
C ILE A 1052 2.06 25.98 -0.96
N ASN A 1053 2.36 24.83 -0.35
CA ASN A 1053 3.71 24.51 0.10
C ASN A 1053 4.68 24.43 -1.08
N PHE A 1054 4.26 23.85 -2.21
CA PHE A 1054 5.05 23.88 -3.45
C PHE A 1054 5.28 25.30 -3.95
N MET A 1055 4.26 26.15 -3.91
CA MET A 1055 4.39 27.55 -4.27
C MET A 1055 5.43 28.26 -3.38
N PHE A 1056 5.34 28.10 -2.05
CA PHE A 1056 6.32 28.64 -1.10
C PHE A 1056 7.72 28.04 -1.27
N ALA A 1057 7.84 26.78 -1.66
CA ALA A 1057 9.15 26.17 -1.92
C ALA A 1057 9.79 26.70 -3.21
N THR A 1058 8.98 26.97 -4.24
CA THR A 1058 9.49 27.27 -5.58
C THR A 1058 9.69 28.77 -5.80
N ILE A 1059 8.84 29.63 -5.24
CA ILE A 1059 8.88 31.08 -5.49
C ILE A 1059 10.19 31.73 -5.03
N TYR A 1060 10.73 31.30 -3.89
CA TYR A 1060 12.01 31.82 -3.36
C TYR A 1060 13.17 31.45 -4.27
N ASN A 1061 13.15 30.26 -4.86
CA ASN A 1061 14.22 29.79 -5.76
C ASN A 1061 14.12 30.44 -7.15
N ILE A 1062 12.91 30.56 -7.70
CA ILE A 1062 12.68 31.22 -9.01
C ILE A 1062 13.11 32.69 -8.98
N ILE A 1063 12.79 33.41 -7.90
CA ILE A 1063 13.16 34.82 -7.76
C ILE A 1063 14.63 34.95 -7.32
N GLY A 1064 15.07 34.08 -6.41
CA GLY A 1064 16.39 34.15 -5.78
C GLY A 1064 17.54 33.83 -6.72
N ILE A 1065 17.40 32.84 -7.62
CA ILE A 1065 18.50 32.42 -8.53
C ILE A 1065 18.91 33.55 -9.49
N PRO A 1066 18.00 34.23 -10.21
CA PRO A 1066 18.37 35.36 -11.08
C PRO A 1066 18.99 36.54 -10.33
N ILE A 1067 18.48 36.87 -9.13
CA ILE A 1067 19.06 37.94 -8.29
C ILE A 1067 20.46 37.52 -7.82
N ALA A 1068 20.64 36.26 -7.41
CA ALA A 1068 21.92 35.69 -7.00
C ALA A 1068 22.93 35.58 -8.13
N ALA A 1069 22.48 35.40 -9.38
CA ALA A 1069 23.33 35.45 -10.56
C ALA A 1069 23.70 36.90 -10.96
N GLY A 1070 23.16 37.90 -10.26
CA GLY A 1070 23.43 39.32 -10.50
C GLY A 1070 22.78 39.90 -11.76
N ILE A 1071 21.74 39.27 -12.30
CA ILE A 1071 20.99 39.82 -13.46
C ILE A 1071 20.38 41.19 -13.14
N LEU A 1072 20.02 41.43 -11.88
CA LEU A 1072 19.43 42.68 -11.38
C LEU A 1072 20.46 43.68 -10.84
N LEU A 1073 21.76 43.48 -11.13
CA LEU A 1073 22.83 44.44 -10.84
C LEU A 1073 22.53 45.87 -11.34
N PRO A 1074 22.01 46.08 -12.58
CA PRO A 1074 21.70 47.42 -13.07
C PRO A 1074 20.61 48.13 -12.25
N ALA A 1075 19.74 47.38 -11.58
CA ALA A 1075 18.69 47.89 -10.70
C ALA A 1075 19.17 48.08 -9.24
N GLY A 1076 20.46 47.84 -8.95
CA GLY A 1076 21.05 47.99 -7.62
C GLY A 1076 20.66 46.91 -6.61
N VAL A 1077 19.99 45.83 -7.05
CA VAL A 1077 19.58 44.73 -6.18
C VAL A 1077 20.63 43.62 -6.21
N GLN A 1078 21.32 43.42 -5.09
CA GLN A 1078 22.32 42.37 -4.93
C GLN A 1078 21.97 41.44 -3.76
N LEU A 1079 22.05 40.13 -4.00
CA LEU A 1079 21.89 39.12 -2.95
C LEU A 1079 23.27 38.71 -2.43
N MET A 1080 23.47 38.74 -1.11
CA MET A 1080 24.66 38.16 -0.47
C MET A 1080 24.42 36.70 -0.07
N PRO A 1081 25.46 35.85 0.02
CA PRO A 1081 25.34 34.44 0.40
C PRO A 1081 24.59 34.19 1.72
N TRP A 1082 24.79 35.04 2.73
CA TRP A 1082 24.08 34.93 4.01
C TRP A 1082 22.58 35.22 3.87
N MET A 1083 22.20 36.19 3.02
CA MET A 1083 20.79 36.50 2.71
C MET A 1083 20.12 35.32 2.01
N ALA A 1084 20.85 34.66 1.11
CA ALA A 1084 20.39 33.45 0.44
C ALA A 1084 20.07 32.33 1.44
N SER A 1085 20.96 32.13 2.41
CA SER A 1085 20.81 31.13 3.48
C SER A 1085 19.60 31.42 4.39
N ALA A 1086 19.36 32.70 4.70
CA ALA A 1086 18.19 33.12 5.49
C ALA A 1086 16.87 32.95 4.71
N ALA A 1087 16.84 33.33 3.42
CA ALA A 1087 15.67 33.16 2.56
C ALA A 1087 15.25 31.68 2.44
N MET A 1088 16.23 30.78 2.36
CA MET A 1088 16.03 29.34 2.38
C MET A 1088 15.37 28.82 3.67
N ALA A 1089 15.85 29.29 4.83
CA ALA A 1089 15.25 28.94 6.11
C ALA A 1089 13.79 29.40 6.20
N LEU A 1090 13.52 30.63 5.76
CA LEU A 1090 12.17 31.18 5.73
C LEU A 1090 11.23 30.33 4.86
N SER A 1091 11.67 29.91 3.67
CA SER A 1091 10.88 29.02 2.80
C SER A 1091 10.48 27.70 3.51
N SER A 1092 11.43 27.08 4.21
CA SER A 1092 11.18 25.83 4.96
C SER A 1092 10.22 26.05 6.14
N VAL A 1093 10.39 27.15 6.88
CA VAL A 1093 9.50 27.52 7.99
C VAL A 1093 8.08 27.80 7.50
N SER A 1094 7.91 28.52 6.39
CA SER A 1094 6.61 28.77 5.76
C SER A 1094 5.87 27.48 5.41
N VAL A 1095 6.57 26.49 4.84
CA VAL A 1095 6.02 25.16 4.50
C VAL A 1095 5.60 24.38 5.75
N VAL A 1096 6.42 24.39 6.80
CA VAL A 1096 6.12 23.68 8.06
C VAL A 1096 4.91 24.30 8.76
N ILE A 1097 4.86 25.63 8.88
CA ILE A 1097 3.73 26.34 9.49
C ILE A 1097 2.45 26.09 8.69
N SER A 1098 2.51 26.21 7.35
CA SER A 1098 1.37 25.92 6.47
C SER A 1098 0.84 24.50 6.63
N SER A 1099 1.73 23.51 6.76
CA SER A 1099 1.36 22.11 7.01
C SER A 1099 0.73 21.92 8.40
N LEU A 1100 1.29 22.54 9.44
CA LEU A 1100 0.75 22.43 10.81
C LEU A 1100 -0.63 23.07 10.96
N LEU A 1101 -0.98 24.07 10.14
CA LEU A 1101 -2.31 24.67 10.12
C LEU A 1101 -3.42 23.67 9.75
N LEU A 1102 -3.10 22.50 9.16
CA LEU A 1102 -4.07 21.42 8.95
C LEU A 1102 -4.61 20.84 10.26
N ARG A 1103 -3.90 21.00 11.39
CA ARG A 1103 -4.40 20.58 12.72
C ARG A 1103 -5.66 21.32 13.17
N TYR A 1104 -5.91 22.51 12.61
CA TYR A 1104 -7.13 23.27 12.87
C TYR A 1104 -8.30 22.87 11.98
N PHE A 1105 -8.15 21.84 11.14
CA PHE A 1105 -9.26 21.31 10.37
C PHE A 1105 -10.35 20.82 11.32
N LYS A 1106 -11.56 21.33 11.12
CA LYS A 1106 -12.76 20.91 11.86
C LYS A 1106 -13.64 20.11 10.93
N LYS A 1107 -14.07 18.94 11.40
CA LYS A 1107 -15.07 18.10 10.72
C LYS A 1107 -16.33 18.93 10.43
N PRO A 1108 -16.88 18.88 9.21
CA PRO A 1108 -18.15 19.53 8.91
C PRO A 1108 -19.25 18.99 9.83
N LYS A 1109 -20.03 19.89 10.44
CA LYS A 1109 -21.19 19.50 11.28
C LYS A 1109 -22.45 19.39 10.42
N MET A 1110 -23.22 18.33 10.61
CA MET A 1110 -24.47 18.08 9.89
C MET A 1110 -25.50 19.21 10.06
N GLN A 1111 -25.66 19.69 11.30
CA GLN A 1111 -26.57 20.77 11.69
C GLN A 1111 -26.39 22.06 10.87
N LYS A 1112 -25.18 22.30 10.32
CA LYS A 1112 -24.92 23.46 9.46
C LYS A 1112 -25.62 23.33 8.11
N TYR A 1113 -25.66 22.12 7.54
CA TYR A 1113 -26.24 21.85 6.22
C TYR A 1113 -27.74 21.55 6.30
N GLU A 1114 -28.22 20.98 7.40
CA GLU A 1114 -29.67 20.80 7.62
C GLU A 1114 -30.43 22.13 7.70
N ARG A 1115 -29.76 23.19 8.17
CA ARG A 1115 -30.30 24.55 8.23
C ARG A 1115 -30.19 25.32 6.91
N ASP A 1116 -29.52 24.76 5.89
CA ASP A 1116 -29.39 25.41 4.58
C ASP A 1116 -30.74 25.37 3.84
N VAL A 1117 -31.25 26.54 3.45
CA VAL A 1117 -32.53 26.68 2.74
C VAL A 1117 -32.51 25.90 1.42
N ARG A 1118 -31.34 25.83 0.77
CA ARG A 1118 -31.14 25.09 -0.50
C ARG A 1118 -31.33 23.59 -0.33
N TYR A 1119 -31.06 23.03 0.85
CA TYR A 1119 -31.33 21.62 1.12
C TYR A 1119 -32.83 21.34 1.15
N ARG A 1120 -33.62 22.23 1.76
CA ARG A 1120 -35.09 22.10 1.79
C ARG A 1120 -35.71 22.22 0.41
N GLN A 1121 -35.24 23.15 -0.42
CA GLN A 1121 -35.67 23.25 -1.82
C GLN A 1121 -35.25 22.03 -2.65
N TRP A 1122 -34.03 21.54 -2.45
CA TRP A 1122 -33.55 20.33 -3.13
C TRP A 1122 -34.37 19.09 -2.74
N LEU A 1123 -34.75 18.95 -1.47
CA LEU A 1123 -35.62 17.87 -0.98
C LEU A 1123 -36.98 17.82 -1.68
N LEU A 1124 -37.52 18.98 -2.09
CA LEU A 1124 -38.78 19.09 -2.83
C LEU A 1124 -38.62 18.69 -4.30
N ASN A 1125 -37.46 18.98 -4.90
CA ASN A 1125 -37.20 18.77 -6.34
C ASN A 1125 -36.53 17.42 -6.68
N LYS A 1126 -36.20 16.59 -5.67
CA LYS A 1126 -35.36 15.38 -5.82
C LYS A 1126 -35.98 14.25 -6.68
N SER A 1127 -37.29 14.29 -6.95
CA SER A 1127 -38.05 13.21 -7.58
C SER A 1127 -38.06 13.21 -9.11
N THR A 1128 -37.42 14.18 -9.77
CA THR A 1128 -37.48 14.32 -11.23
C THR A 1128 -36.26 13.73 -11.94
N GLY A 1129 -36.50 12.84 -12.92
CA GLY A 1129 -35.48 12.37 -13.87
C GLY A 1129 -34.55 11.24 -13.39
N ILE A 1130 -35.05 10.28 -12.59
CA ILE A 1130 -34.27 9.09 -12.18
C ILE A 1130 -34.17 8.09 -13.35
N VAL A 1131 -32.94 7.80 -13.77
CA VAL A 1131 -32.63 6.80 -14.78
C VAL A 1131 -32.19 5.52 -14.09
N VAL A 1132 -32.92 4.43 -14.32
CA VAL A 1132 -32.61 3.11 -13.76
C VAL A 1132 -32.24 2.16 -14.89
N HIS A 1133 -31.03 1.63 -14.80
CA HIS A 1133 -30.51 0.60 -15.69
C HIS A 1133 -30.63 -0.77 -15.02
N ARG A 1134 -31.00 -1.77 -15.82
CA ARG A 1134 -31.06 -3.17 -15.40
C ARG A 1134 -29.80 -3.88 -15.90
N GLY A 1135 -29.02 -4.46 -14.99
CA GLY A 1135 -27.74 -5.09 -15.33
C GLY A 1135 -26.70 -4.12 -15.89
N ILE A 1136 -25.67 -4.67 -16.56
CA ILE A 1136 -24.49 -3.95 -17.07
C ILE A 1136 -24.54 -3.74 -18.60
N ASP A 1137 -25.43 -4.45 -19.30
CA ASP A 1137 -25.47 -4.52 -20.78
C ASP A 1137 -25.82 -3.19 -21.48
N ASN A 1138 -26.27 -2.19 -20.73
CA ASN A 1138 -26.56 -0.84 -21.23
C ASN A 1138 -25.40 0.14 -21.09
N LEU A 1139 -24.21 -0.30 -20.69
CA LEU A 1139 -23.01 0.52 -20.84
C LEU A 1139 -22.75 0.74 -22.34
N PRO A 1140 -22.31 1.94 -22.77
CA PRO A 1140 -21.91 2.16 -24.15
C PRO A 1140 -20.66 1.31 -24.43
N VAL A 1141 -20.88 0.07 -24.86
CA VAL A 1141 -19.83 -0.79 -25.40
C VAL A 1141 -19.33 -0.13 -26.67
N ASN A 1142 -18.02 0.11 -26.69
CA ASN A 1142 -17.30 0.70 -27.80
C ASN A 1142 -17.47 -0.19 -29.05
N ARG A 1143 -18.52 0.04 -29.85
CA ARG A 1143 -18.66 -0.62 -31.15
C ARG A 1143 -17.47 -0.21 -31.99
N SER A 1144 -16.69 -1.20 -32.39
CA SER A 1144 -15.52 -1.03 -33.25
C SER A 1144 -15.91 -0.18 -34.47
N LYS A 1145 -15.13 0.87 -34.70
CA LYS A 1145 -15.28 1.72 -35.88
C LYS A 1145 -14.91 0.90 -37.11
N SER A 1146 -15.90 0.31 -37.75
CA SER A 1146 -15.86 0.03 -39.18
C SER A 1146 -16.95 0.87 -39.86
N SER A 1147 -16.48 1.74 -40.77
CA SER A 1147 -17.19 2.45 -41.85
C SER A 1147 -16.85 3.95 -41.88
N ILE A 1148 -15.76 4.22 -42.60
CA ILE A 1148 -15.39 5.28 -43.57
C ILE A 1148 -16.27 6.56 -43.76
N LEU A 1149 -17.41 6.75 -43.10
CA LEU A 1149 -18.37 7.83 -43.43
C LEU A 1149 -18.47 9.00 -42.43
N SER A 1150 -17.40 9.34 -41.70
CA SER A 1150 -17.42 10.48 -40.75
C SER A 1150 -16.41 11.60 -41.03
N SER A 1151 -15.69 11.56 -42.16
CA SER A 1151 -14.71 12.61 -42.50
C SER A 1151 -15.31 13.88 -43.12
N PHE A 1152 -16.64 14.04 -43.21
CA PHE A 1152 -17.27 15.17 -43.92
C PHE A 1152 -18.20 16.07 -43.09
N LYS A 1153 -18.28 15.90 -41.76
CA LYS A 1153 -19.08 16.80 -40.89
C LYS A 1153 -18.22 17.55 -39.88
N ASN A 1154 -17.39 18.46 -40.39
CA ASN A 1154 -16.84 19.57 -39.62
C ASN A 1154 -16.75 20.78 -40.55
N SER A 1155 -17.85 21.54 -40.66
CA SER A 1155 -17.83 22.86 -41.28
C SER A 1155 -18.30 23.91 -40.28
N ARG A 1156 -17.79 25.13 -40.48
CA ARG A 1156 -17.93 26.38 -39.70
C ARG A 1156 -19.33 26.72 -39.13
N LEU A 1157 -20.38 26.02 -39.55
CA LEU A 1157 -21.76 26.23 -39.09
C LEU A 1157 -21.98 25.84 -37.61
N SER A 1158 -21.32 24.79 -37.10
CA SER A 1158 -21.50 24.39 -35.69
C SER A 1158 -20.93 25.41 -34.71
N GLN A 1159 -19.88 26.13 -35.11
CA GLN A 1159 -19.20 27.12 -34.28
C GLN A 1159 -20.02 28.42 -34.18
N ILE A 1160 -20.63 28.84 -35.31
CA ILE A 1160 -21.53 30.02 -35.35
C ILE A 1160 -22.79 29.77 -34.51
N VAL A 1161 -23.34 28.55 -34.53
CA VAL A 1161 -24.52 28.20 -33.73
C VAL A 1161 -24.19 28.22 -32.23
N ILE A 1162 -23.02 27.73 -31.82
CA ILE A 1162 -22.61 27.73 -30.40
C ILE A 1162 -22.34 29.15 -29.89
N GLU A 1163 -21.71 30.02 -30.70
CA GLU A 1163 -21.49 31.42 -30.33
C GLU A 1163 -22.80 32.21 -30.26
N SER A 1164 -23.74 31.94 -31.17
CA SER A 1164 -25.08 32.57 -31.16
C SER A 1164 -25.90 32.15 -29.93
N ILE A 1165 -25.86 30.87 -29.56
CA ILE A 1165 -26.55 30.36 -28.36
C ILE A 1165 -25.93 30.94 -27.08
N SER A 1166 -24.61 31.11 -27.04
CA SER A 1166 -23.94 31.76 -25.91
C SER A 1166 -24.29 33.24 -25.79
N ALA A 1167 -24.43 33.95 -26.91
CA ALA A 1167 -24.82 35.36 -26.94
C ALA A 1167 -26.26 35.57 -26.45
N VAL A 1168 -27.20 34.73 -26.92
CA VAL A 1168 -28.61 34.76 -26.50
C VAL A 1168 -28.73 34.45 -25.01
N LYS A 1169 -28.00 33.45 -24.50
CA LYS A 1169 -28.04 33.08 -23.09
C LYS A 1169 -27.51 34.18 -22.17
N ASN A 1170 -26.51 34.94 -22.63
CA ASN A 1170 -25.97 36.07 -21.88
C ASN A 1170 -26.94 37.26 -21.90
N ALA A 1171 -27.61 37.54 -23.03
CA ALA A 1171 -28.62 38.59 -23.13
C ALA A 1171 -29.84 38.31 -22.21
N VAL A 1172 -30.31 37.05 -22.17
CA VAL A 1172 -31.41 36.62 -21.28
C VAL A 1172 -31.03 36.73 -19.81
N MET A 1173 -29.78 36.43 -19.45
CA MET A 1173 -29.28 36.60 -18.09
C MET A 1173 -29.16 38.07 -17.67
N GLU A 1174 -28.84 38.95 -18.62
CA GLU A 1174 -28.70 40.39 -18.38
C GLU A 1174 -30.07 41.09 -18.24
N GLU A 1175 -31.07 40.68 -19.03
CA GLU A 1175 -32.47 41.12 -18.85
C GLU A 1175 -33.07 40.62 -17.54
N LYS A 1176 -32.85 39.36 -17.16
CA LYS A 1176 -33.26 38.86 -15.83
C LYS A 1176 -32.64 39.69 -14.71
N LYS A 1177 -31.37 40.09 -14.84
CA LYS A 1177 -30.69 40.93 -13.85
C LYS A 1177 -31.29 42.34 -13.76
N LYS A 1178 -31.66 42.94 -14.89
CA LYS A 1178 -32.36 44.24 -14.93
C LYS A 1178 -33.75 44.14 -14.32
N ALA A 1179 -34.53 43.12 -14.67
CA ALA A 1179 -35.87 42.89 -14.11
C ALA A 1179 -35.83 42.68 -12.58
N THR A 1180 -34.82 41.97 -12.08
CA THR A 1180 -34.64 41.74 -10.63
C THR A 1180 -34.25 43.03 -9.88
N LEU A 1181 -33.58 43.98 -10.56
CA LEU A 1181 -33.21 45.27 -9.96
C LEU A 1181 -34.39 46.24 -9.85
N PHE A 1182 -35.36 46.18 -10.78
CA PHE A 1182 -36.57 47.01 -10.74
C PHE A 1182 -37.65 46.49 -9.77
N LEU A 1183 -37.55 45.23 -9.31
CA LEU A 1183 -38.52 44.60 -8.41
C LEU A 1183 -38.31 44.94 -6.92
N ASN A 1184 -37.27 45.70 -6.56
CA ASN A 1184 -36.98 46.05 -5.17
C ASN A 1184 -37.60 47.39 -4.69
N ASP A 1185 -38.28 48.15 -5.56
CA ASP A 1185 -38.67 49.55 -5.24
C ASP A 1185 -40.17 49.87 -5.19
N GLU A 1186 -41.12 48.94 -5.35
CA GLU A 1186 -42.55 49.28 -5.15
C GLU A 1186 -43.36 48.22 -4.37
N GLN A 1187 -44.22 48.71 -3.48
CA GLN A 1187 -45.11 47.95 -2.60
C GLN A 1187 -46.23 47.23 -3.36
N THR A 1188 -46.39 45.94 -3.02
CA THR A 1188 -47.61 45.10 -2.96
C THR A 1188 -48.67 45.13 -4.07
N THR A 1189 -49.15 43.92 -4.38
CA THR A 1189 -50.39 43.54 -5.10
C THR A 1189 -50.40 43.62 -6.62
N ASN A 1190 -49.54 42.85 -7.30
CA ASN A 1190 -49.87 42.07 -8.53
C ASN A 1190 -48.66 41.29 -9.08
N GLN A 1191 -47.97 40.52 -8.23
CA GLN A 1191 -46.74 39.80 -8.60
C GLN A 1191 -46.98 38.57 -9.47
N ASN A 1192 -48.03 37.79 -9.21
CA ASN A 1192 -48.21 36.49 -9.86
C ASN A 1192 -48.61 36.58 -11.34
N GLN A 1193 -49.39 37.58 -11.74
CA GLN A 1193 -49.82 37.72 -13.15
C GLN A 1193 -48.68 38.21 -14.07
N LYS A 1194 -47.77 39.04 -13.55
CA LYS A 1194 -46.62 39.53 -14.33
C LYS A 1194 -45.52 38.49 -14.47
N GLU A 1195 -45.35 37.61 -13.47
CA GLU A 1195 -44.42 36.47 -13.58
C GLU A 1195 -44.89 35.43 -14.60
N GLU A 1196 -46.20 35.10 -14.64
CA GLU A 1196 -46.75 34.19 -15.66
C GLU A 1196 -46.60 34.73 -17.09
N GLU A 1197 -46.79 36.03 -17.30
CA GLU A 1197 -46.67 36.66 -18.63
C GLU A 1197 -45.21 36.69 -19.13
N ILE A 1198 -44.25 36.87 -18.22
CA ILE A 1198 -42.81 36.81 -18.53
C ILE A 1198 -42.37 35.35 -18.75
N GLU A 1199 -42.90 34.38 -18.00
CA GLU A 1199 -42.60 32.96 -18.23
C GLU A 1199 -43.13 32.51 -19.60
N LEU A 1200 -44.33 32.95 -20.00
CA LEU A 1200 -44.89 32.68 -21.32
C LEU A 1200 -44.07 33.30 -22.47
N GLN A 1201 -43.54 34.52 -22.31
CA GLN A 1201 -42.68 35.13 -23.33
C GLN A 1201 -41.29 34.49 -23.42
N VAL A 1202 -40.72 34.05 -22.30
CA VAL A 1202 -39.41 33.36 -22.27
C VAL A 1202 -39.52 31.92 -22.78
N THR A 1203 -40.68 31.30 -22.69
CA THR A 1203 -40.89 29.94 -23.23
C THR A 1203 -41.19 29.95 -24.74
N ALA A 1204 -41.63 31.10 -25.27
CA ALA A 1204 -41.90 31.28 -26.70
C ALA A 1204 -40.66 31.68 -27.54
N LEU A 1205 -39.60 32.17 -26.90
CA LEU A 1205 -38.30 32.54 -27.49
C LEU A 1205 -37.27 31.40 -27.33
#